data_AF-A0A931GZL0-F1
#
_entry.id   AF-A0A931GZL0-F1
#
_cell.length_a   1.000
_cell.length_b   1.000
_cell.length_c   1.000
_cell.angle_alpha   90.00
_cell.angle_beta   90.00
_cell.angle_gamma   90.00
#
_symmetry.space_group_name_H-M   'P 1'
#
loop_
_entity.id
_entity.type
_entity.pdbx_description
1 polymer ?
#
loop_
_entity_poly.entity_id
_entity_poly.type
_entity_poly.pdbx_seq_one_letter_code
_entity_poly.pdbx_strand_id
1 'polypeptide(L)'
;MNAEQQRLQDPLWKKWGPYLSERQWGTVREDYSEDGHAWDYFPHDHARSRVYRWGEDGIAGISDDQQHICFALALWNGKDPVLKERLFGLTGNEGNHGEDVKELYYYLDSTPTHSYMKHLYKYPQAEYPYADLVHTNRNLTRFEKEYELTDTGVFDNHKYFDVFTEYAKNDVEDILIRITVHNRSNEAAYLAVLPTLWLRNLWSFGMMHTKPGIYLKDSGDNYGHVKADHYWEGDYHFYFEKPVRTLFTENETNTERLYGQPNKTPFVKDAFHTAVIQQDFAWLEAQRTGSKFAPMYEFNMEANSFVVIKLRLSKHHIDQGAIDTTFDDVFKKRIQEADEFYATVSTAKDPELIHIQRQALAGMLWSKQYYNIDIPRWLNGDPGQPPPPEKRKHGRNHHWPSLNNEDIISMPDKWEYPWYAAWDLAFHCVPLAMVDPGFAKHQLILFLREWYMRPNGQLPAYEWSFSDVNPPVHAWSCLQVYKIDKAKTGKPDITFLERVFQKLLLNFTWWVNRKDMHGKNVFEGGFLGLDNIGVFDRSNTIPGGGSLEQADGTSWMAMYCLNMLEMALEISQYNTAYEDVTTKFFEHFVYIAESLNRIGENWTSSWDEEEGFFYDVLAMPGGRYIPLKVRSFVGLSTLFAVFVLKKELLVKVPDFYHRLKWFQQYREKNNQYLVIEELKEHDDILLSLVPMSRLKKLLKALLDENEFLSKGGIRSISKIHEHGYTLNIDGQRFGLDYQPGEATSDLFGGNSNWRGPVWMPMNYLLVQALHTYCTYYKDNAQVAFPAGSGNSLTLGQVAHEISKRLVAIFQTGADGHRPVNDYNELYRNEHFRELVLFYEYFHGETARGVGASHQTGWTGLVAQLINDISIFDGGSKEKK
;
A
#
# COMPACT_ATOMS: atom_id res chain seq x y z
N MET A 1 0.34 -30.26 1.27
CA MET A 1 1.10 -29.01 1.47
C MET A 1 2.38 -29.11 0.64
N ASN A 2 2.64 -28.14 -0.22
CA ASN A 2 3.90 -28.03 -0.97
C ASN A 2 5.04 -27.49 -0.06
N ALA A 3 6.27 -27.40 -0.59
CA ALA A 3 7.45 -27.01 0.19
C ALA A 3 7.32 -25.60 0.80
N GLU A 4 6.80 -24.64 0.05
CA GLU A 4 6.63 -23.26 0.54
C GLU A 4 5.58 -23.18 1.66
N GLN A 5 4.47 -23.90 1.53
CA GLN A 5 3.46 -24.01 2.59
C GLN A 5 4.00 -24.63 3.89
N GLN A 6 4.98 -25.54 3.79
CA GLN A 6 5.66 -26.10 4.95
C GLN A 6 6.56 -25.06 5.61
N ARG A 7 7.34 -24.28 4.84
CA ARG A 7 8.18 -23.20 5.38
C ARG A 7 7.38 -22.12 6.08
N LEU A 8 6.18 -21.81 5.57
CA LEU A 8 5.29 -20.84 6.21
C LEU A 8 4.91 -21.17 7.66
N GLN A 9 5.06 -22.43 8.08
CA GLN A 9 4.81 -22.85 9.47
C GLN A 9 5.96 -22.47 10.41
N ASP A 10 7.14 -22.12 9.89
CA ASP A 10 8.31 -21.72 10.67
C ASP A 10 8.60 -20.22 10.46
N PRO A 11 8.39 -19.36 11.49
CA PRO A 11 8.58 -17.93 11.38
C PRO A 11 10.04 -17.53 11.09
N LEU A 12 11.03 -18.40 11.38
CA LEU A 12 12.45 -18.11 11.14
C LEU A 12 12.75 -17.88 9.67
N TRP A 13 11.98 -18.46 8.75
CA TRP A 13 12.13 -18.19 7.32
C TRP A 13 11.93 -16.73 6.97
N LYS A 14 11.20 -15.95 7.77
CA LYS A 14 10.96 -14.52 7.56
C LYS A 14 12.00 -13.64 8.25
N LYS A 15 13.03 -14.21 8.90
CA LYS A 15 14.12 -13.43 9.49
C LYS A 15 14.78 -12.52 8.47
N TRP A 16 15.04 -13.02 7.27
CA TRP A 16 15.55 -12.22 6.16
C TRP A 16 14.48 -11.93 5.11
N GLY A 17 14.44 -10.72 4.60
CA GLY A 17 13.48 -10.33 3.57
C GLY A 17 13.79 -8.98 2.95
N PRO A 18 12.93 -8.48 2.05
CA PRO A 18 13.13 -7.24 1.32
C PRO A 18 12.79 -6.02 2.20
N TYR A 19 13.30 -5.97 3.43
CA TYR A 19 12.83 -5.02 4.46
C TYR A 19 13.49 -3.65 4.41
N LEU A 20 14.48 -3.45 3.54
CA LEU A 20 15.04 -2.12 3.22
C LEU A 20 14.02 -1.27 2.49
N SER A 21 13.90 0.00 2.85
CA SER A 21 13.10 0.95 2.07
C SER A 21 13.76 1.23 0.72
N GLU A 22 13.00 1.74 -0.25
CA GLU A 22 13.57 2.29 -1.47
C GLU A 22 13.93 3.77 -1.31
N ARG A 23 13.30 4.44 -0.33
CA ARG A 23 13.58 5.82 0.08
C ARG A 23 13.43 5.99 1.59
N GLN A 24 14.55 6.24 2.28
CA GLN A 24 14.52 6.62 3.71
C GLN A 24 14.68 8.13 3.93
N TRP A 25 15.32 8.84 2.98
CA TRP A 25 15.47 10.29 2.99
C TRP A 25 14.11 11.01 2.80
N GLY A 26 13.99 12.23 3.33
CA GLY A 26 12.75 13.01 3.24
C GLY A 26 11.55 12.44 3.99
N THR A 27 11.75 11.54 4.96
CA THR A 27 10.69 10.97 5.79
C THR A 27 10.50 11.75 7.09
N VAL A 28 9.30 11.72 7.66
CA VAL A 28 9.02 12.42 8.93
C VAL A 28 9.84 11.85 10.08
N ARG A 29 10.05 10.53 10.11
CA ARG A 29 10.90 9.92 11.14
C ARG A 29 12.34 10.44 11.09
N GLU A 30 12.89 10.73 9.91
CA GLU A 30 14.24 11.33 9.77
C GLU A 30 14.27 12.85 9.93
N ASP A 31 13.12 13.50 10.15
CA ASP A 31 13.00 14.95 10.29
C ASP A 31 13.26 15.44 11.72
N TYR A 32 14.31 16.24 11.87
CA TYR A 32 14.67 16.92 13.12
C TYR A 32 14.76 18.44 12.91
N SER A 33 14.13 18.97 11.86
CA SER A 33 13.98 20.40 11.62
C SER A 33 13.11 21.07 12.70
N GLU A 34 13.21 22.40 12.79
CA GLU A 34 12.44 23.18 13.76
C GLU A 34 10.98 23.38 13.32
N ASP A 35 10.73 23.34 12.02
CA ASP A 35 9.50 23.71 11.31
C ASP A 35 8.78 22.52 10.67
N GLY A 36 9.39 21.33 10.65
CA GLY A 36 8.75 20.09 10.21
C GLY A 36 8.86 19.82 8.71
N HIS A 37 9.81 20.47 8.02
CA HIS A 37 10.10 20.33 6.59
C HIS A 37 11.05 19.15 6.32
N ALA A 38 10.51 17.94 6.38
CA ALA A 38 11.27 16.69 6.24
C ALA A 38 12.12 16.59 4.95
N TRP A 39 11.54 17.03 3.82
CA TRP A 39 12.17 17.00 2.50
C TRP A 39 13.45 17.84 2.44
N ASP A 40 13.40 19.06 2.97
CA ASP A 40 14.53 20.00 2.95
C ASP A 40 15.57 19.67 4.03
N TYR A 41 15.15 19.04 5.13
CA TYR A 41 16.03 18.68 6.24
C TYR A 41 16.98 17.51 5.91
N PHE A 42 16.45 16.48 5.26
CA PHE A 42 17.23 15.31 4.85
C PHE A 42 16.93 14.96 3.38
N PRO A 43 17.41 15.78 2.42
CA PRO A 43 17.16 15.58 1.00
C PRO A 43 17.97 14.41 0.43
N HIS A 44 17.62 14.00 -0.79
CA HIS A 44 18.33 12.97 -1.55
C HIS A 44 19.85 13.23 -1.65
N ASP A 45 20.29 14.48 -1.78
CA ASP A 45 21.73 14.79 -1.85
C ASP A 45 22.50 14.34 -0.59
N HIS A 46 21.90 14.54 0.58
CA HIS A 46 22.49 14.17 1.85
C HIS A 46 22.47 12.66 2.10
N ALA A 47 21.54 11.92 1.48
CA ALA A 47 21.32 10.47 1.67
C ALA A 47 22.58 9.61 1.53
N ARG A 48 23.47 9.95 0.57
CA ARG A 48 24.75 9.23 0.39
C ARG A 48 25.77 9.48 1.48
N SER A 49 25.70 10.64 2.13
CA SER A 49 26.73 11.14 3.04
C SER A 49 26.30 11.14 4.52
N ARG A 50 25.01 10.98 4.80
CA ARG A 50 24.42 11.02 6.15
C ARG A 50 23.84 9.66 6.53
N VAL A 51 24.10 9.21 7.76
CA VAL A 51 23.50 7.97 8.28
C VAL A 51 22.04 8.21 8.65
N TYR A 52 21.21 7.17 8.47
CA TYR A 52 19.81 7.19 8.87
C TYR A 52 19.65 6.73 10.31
N ARG A 53 18.65 7.26 11.00
CA ARG A 53 18.37 6.88 12.39
C ARG A 53 17.37 5.75 12.50
N TRP A 54 16.29 5.82 11.73
CA TRP A 54 15.07 5.05 11.94
C TRP A 54 14.90 3.89 10.97
N GLY A 55 15.75 3.79 9.96
CA GLY A 55 15.83 2.65 9.06
C GLY A 55 17.04 2.75 8.14
N GLU A 56 17.00 2.06 7.01
CA GLU A 56 17.98 2.11 5.92
C GLU A 56 17.26 1.97 4.56
N ASP A 57 17.91 2.44 3.48
CA ASP A 57 17.43 2.28 2.11
C ASP A 57 18.45 1.61 1.17
N GLY A 58 17.98 1.07 0.04
CA GLY A 58 18.85 0.53 -0.99
C GLY A 58 18.12 -0.17 -2.14
N ILE A 59 18.72 -0.14 -3.34
CA ILE A 59 18.15 -0.78 -4.54
C ILE A 59 18.16 -2.30 -4.39
N ALA A 60 16.99 -2.93 -4.63
CA ALA A 60 16.78 -4.38 -4.52
C ALA A 60 17.22 -4.96 -3.16
N GLY A 61 17.10 -4.15 -2.10
CA GLY A 61 17.74 -4.41 -0.82
C GLY A 61 17.05 -5.47 0.04
N ILE A 62 17.85 -6.22 0.82
CA ILE A 62 17.40 -7.13 1.88
C ILE A 62 18.06 -6.79 3.22
N SER A 63 17.41 -7.19 4.31
CA SER A 63 18.00 -7.15 5.65
C SER A 63 17.44 -8.27 6.52
N ASP A 64 18.04 -8.47 7.70
CA ASP A 64 17.35 -9.14 8.79
C ASP A 64 16.13 -8.30 9.24
N ASP A 65 15.27 -8.90 10.07
CA ASP A 65 13.99 -8.36 10.50
C ASP A 65 14.11 -7.16 11.44
N GLN A 66 15.33 -6.81 11.87
CA GLN A 66 15.64 -5.61 12.66
C GLN A 66 16.53 -4.60 11.91
N GLN A 67 16.82 -4.84 10.63
CA GLN A 67 17.74 -4.04 9.81
C GLN A 67 19.13 -3.88 10.43
N HIS A 68 19.63 -4.84 11.20
CA HIS A 68 20.98 -4.78 11.77
C HIS A 68 22.07 -4.96 10.72
N ILE A 69 21.86 -5.90 9.80
CA ILE A 69 22.73 -6.26 8.69
C ILE A 69 21.94 -6.06 7.40
N CYS A 70 22.46 -5.20 6.54
CA CYS A 70 21.78 -4.74 5.33
C CYS A 70 22.61 -5.10 4.09
N PHE A 71 21.93 -5.46 3.00
CA PHE A 71 22.55 -5.71 1.70
C PHE A 71 21.72 -5.07 0.58
N ALA A 72 22.38 -4.40 -0.36
CA ALA A 72 21.74 -3.80 -1.55
C ALA A 72 22.74 -3.59 -2.69
N LEU A 73 22.25 -3.20 -3.86
CA LEU A 73 23.10 -2.90 -5.02
C LEU A 73 23.52 -1.44 -5.08
N ALA A 74 24.76 -1.23 -5.53
CA ALA A 74 25.25 0.04 -6.03
C ALA A 74 25.82 -0.12 -7.45
N LEU A 75 25.52 0.83 -8.34
CA LEU A 75 25.86 0.75 -9.77
C LEU A 75 26.50 2.06 -10.25
N TRP A 76 27.40 1.96 -11.22
CA TRP A 76 27.94 3.14 -11.91
C TRP A 76 28.26 2.83 -13.37
N ASN A 77 27.63 3.54 -14.30
CA ASN A 77 27.81 3.39 -15.75
C ASN A 77 29.06 4.09 -16.31
N GLY A 78 29.93 4.64 -15.45
CA GLY A 78 31.12 5.38 -15.86
C GLY A 78 30.88 6.85 -16.19
N LYS A 79 29.62 7.32 -16.16
CA LYS A 79 29.21 8.66 -16.58
C LYS A 79 28.40 9.40 -15.52
N ASP A 80 27.61 8.68 -14.73
CA ASP A 80 26.77 9.28 -13.71
C ASP A 80 27.60 10.09 -12.71
N PRO A 81 27.16 11.30 -12.33
CA PRO A 81 27.81 12.09 -11.28
C PRO A 81 27.60 11.50 -9.88
N VAL A 82 26.74 10.49 -9.76
CA VAL A 82 26.37 9.86 -8.50
C VAL A 82 26.39 8.34 -8.64
N LEU A 83 27.16 7.68 -7.78
CA LEU A 83 27.06 6.23 -7.56
C LEU A 83 25.60 5.88 -7.21
N LYS A 84 24.95 5.07 -8.04
CA LYS A 84 23.54 4.73 -7.95
C LYS A 84 23.33 3.65 -6.87
N GLU A 85 23.21 4.10 -5.62
CA GLU A 85 22.94 3.24 -4.44
C GLU A 85 21.45 3.20 -4.06
N ARG A 86 20.67 4.17 -4.57
CA ARG A 86 19.26 4.41 -4.22
C ARG A 86 18.53 5.00 -5.43
N LEU A 87 17.22 4.77 -5.47
CA LEU A 87 16.36 5.27 -6.53
C LEU A 87 16.17 6.78 -6.39
N PHE A 88 16.31 7.51 -7.49
CA PHE A 88 16.09 8.95 -7.56
C PHE A 88 14.62 9.28 -7.85
N GLY A 89 14.19 10.46 -7.42
CA GLY A 89 12.90 11.02 -7.76
C GLY A 89 12.72 12.41 -7.16
N LEU A 90 11.55 12.98 -7.39
CA LEU A 90 11.20 14.35 -7.04
C LEU A 90 10.54 14.39 -5.66
N THR A 91 10.84 15.44 -4.89
CA THR A 91 10.10 15.80 -3.68
C THR A 91 8.74 16.43 -4.04
N GLY A 92 7.83 16.52 -3.07
CA GLY A 92 6.53 17.20 -3.26
C GLY A 92 6.62 18.66 -3.75
N ASN A 93 7.76 19.33 -3.55
CA ASN A 93 8.00 20.70 -4.04
C ASN A 93 8.66 20.74 -5.44
N GLU A 94 9.04 19.60 -6.00
CA GLU A 94 9.78 19.48 -7.25
C GLU A 94 8.94 18.95 -8.40
N GLY A 95 8.03 18.00 -8.14
CA GLY A 95 7.08 17.52 -9.13
C GLY A 95 5.91 18.48 -9.30
N ASN A 96 5.42 18.62 -10.53
CA ASN A 96 4.20 19.37 -10.80
C ASN A 96 2.95 18.67 -10.28
N HIS A 97 3.00 17.36 -10.00
CA HIS A 97 1.98 16.60 -9.26
C HIS A 97 2.50 15.98 -7.96
N GLY A 98 3.67 16.42 -7.47
CA GLY A 98 4.17 16.08 -6.14
C GLY A 98 5.35 15.13 -6.09
N GLU A 99 5.32 14.16 -5.17
CA GLU A 99 6.35 13.12 -5.08
C GLU A 99 6.26 12.18 -6.28
N ASP A 100 7.42 11.83 -6.84
CA ASP A 100 7.44 11.07 -8.10
C ASP A 100 8.80 10.36 -8.27
N VAL A 101 8.79 9.02 -8.29
CA VAL A 101 9.99 8.23 -8.53
C VAL A 101 10.36 8.24 -10.01
N LYS A 102 11.56 8.74 -10.33
CA LYS A 102 11.99 8.87 -11.73
C LYS A 102 12.78 7.67 -12.24
N GLU A 103 12.49 6.48 -11.75
CA GLU A 103 13.30 5.28 -12.00
C GLU A 103 12.44 4.14 -12.54
N LEU A 104 13.03 3.28 -13.38
CA LEU A 104 12.32 2.12 -13.95
C LEU A 104 12.77 0.84 -13.25
N TYR A 105 11.92 0.32 -12.38
CA TYR A 105 12.18 -0.91 -11.62
C TYR A 105 10.89 -1.72 -11.40
N TYR A 106 11.03 -3.03 -11.16
CA TYR A 106 9.90 -3.96 -11.16
C TYR A 106 10.08 -5.13 -10.20
N TYR A 107 9.01 -5.45 -9.48
CA TYR A 107 8.90 -6.63 -8.62
C TYR A 107 8.36 -7.82 -9.43
N LEU A 108 9.25 -8.75 -9.78
CA LEU A 108 8.91 -9.82 -10.72
C LEU A 108 8.44 -11.09 -10.02
N ASP A 109 9.01 -11.40 -8.86
CA ASP A 109 8.66 -12.60 -8.10
C ASP A 109 9.04 -12.47 -6.62
N SER A 110 8.26 -13.12 -5.75
CA SER A 110 8.61 -13.36 -4.36
C SER A 110 7.74 -14.47 -3.81
N THR A 111 8.27 -15.38 -3.00
CA THR A 111 7.44 -16.27 -2.16
C THR A 111 7.14 -15.62 -0.82
N PRO A 112 6.08 -16.02 -0.08
CA PRO A 112 5.71 -15.35 1.18
C PRO A 112 6.73 -15.54 2.31
N THR A 113 7.58 -16.56 2.24
CA THR A 113 8.75 -16.72 3.12
C THR A 113 10.03 -16.06 2.58
N HIS A 114 9.94 -15.40 1.43
CA HIS A 114 11.08 -14.81 0.73
C HIS A 114 12.17 -15.87 0.44
N SER A 115 11.77 -17.14 0.29
CA SER A 115 12.63 -18.26 -0.07
C SER A 115 13.14 -18.15 -1.52
N TYR A 116 12.38 -17.49 -2.37
CA TYR A 116 12.78 -16.98 -3.68
C TYR A 116 12.29 -15.56 -3.86
N MET A 117 13.11 -14.68 -4.45
CA MET A 117 12.73 -13.32 -4.83
C MET A 117 13.44 -12.91 -6.12
N LYS A 118 12.77 -12.08 -6.94
CA LYS A 118 13.32 -11.52 -8.18
C LYS A 118 12.87 -10.08 -8.39
N HIS A 119 13.86 -9.21 -8.59
CA HIS A 119 13.70 -7.79 -8.88
C HIS A 119 14.43 -7.43 -10.19
N LEU A 120 13.95 -6.41 -10.89
CA LEU A 120 14.58 -5.85 -12.09
C LEU A 120 14.72 -4.33 -11.93
N TYR A 121 15.94 -3.81 -12.11
CA TYR A 121 16.19 -2.38 -12.30
C TYR A 121 16.68 -2.11 -13.73
N LYS A 122 16.18 -1.05 -14.36
CA LYS A 122 16.61 -0.64 -15.69
C LYS A 122 17.49 0.60 -15.60
N TYR A 123 18.79 0.40 -15.82
CA TYR A 123 19.79 1.42 -15.57
C TYR A 123 20.35 2.01 -16.88
N PRO A 124 20.22 3.33 -17.14
CA PRO A 124 20.73 3.95 -18.36
C PRO A 124 22.25 3.83 -18.54
N GLN A 125 22.69 3.71 -19.80
CA GLN A 125 24.12 3.75 -20.17
C GLN A 125 24.65 5.17 -20.38
N ALA A 126 23.75 6.13 -20.59
CA ALA A 126 24.08 7.55 -20.60
C ALA A 126 24.10 8.09 -19.17
N GLU A 127 24.69 9.28 -18.98
CA GLU A 127 24.54 10.00 -17.72
C GLU A 127 23.06 10.17 -17.38
N TYR A 128 22.69 9.80 -16.17
CA TYR A 128 21.31 9.88 -15.70
C TYR A 128 20.86 11.36 -15.61
N PRO A 129 19.69 11.74 -16.16
CA PRO A 129 19.32 13.13 -16.42
C PRO A 129 18.73 13.86 -15.20
N TYR A 130 19.43 13.84 -14.05
CA TYR A 130 18.93 14.40 -12.78
C TYR A 130 18.45 15.86 -12.89
N ALA A 131 19.29 16.72 -13.48
CA ALA A 131 19.00 18.15 -13.54
C ALA A 131 17.85 18.49 -14.51
N ASP A 132 17.74 17.75 -15.62
CA ASP A 132 16.65 17.92 -16.58
C ASP A 132 15.30 17.52 -15.97
N LEU A 133 15.24 16.35 -15.31
CA LEU A 133 14.04 15.88 -14.63
C LEU A 133 13.54 16.89 -13.58
N VAL A 134 14.43 17.44 -12.76
CA VAL A 134 14.06 18.45 -11.75
C VAL A 134 13.66 19.78 -12.39
N HIS A 135 14.43 20.28 -13.36
CA HIS A 135 14.18 21.59 -13.95
C HIS A 135 12.90 21.61 -14.77
N THR A 136 12.69 20.59 -15.61
CA THR A 136 11.52 20.51 -16.48
C THR A 136 10.25 20.40 -15.64
N ASN A 137 10.17 19.45 -14.70
CA ASN A 137 8.97 19.28 -13.86
C ASN A 137 8.63 20.50 -13.00
N ARG A 138 9.63 21.20 -12.43
CA ARG A 138 9.40 22.45 -11.68
C ARG A 138 8.75 23.57 -12.51
N ASN A 139 8.91 23.54 -13.83
CA ASN A 139 8.35 24.56 -14.73
C ASN A 139 7.00 24.16 -15.31
N LEU A 140 6.55 22.92 -15.10
CA LEU A 140 5.25 22.46 -15.57
C LEU A 140 4.13 22.97 -14.65
N THR A 141 2.97 23.17 -15.24
CA THR A 141 1.74 23.50 -14.53
C THR A 141 0.97 22.24 -14.13
N ARG A 142 -0.02 22.40 -13.23
CA ARG A 142 -0.98 21.34 -12.87
C ARG A 142 -1.88 20.87 -14.03
N PHE A 143 -1.82 21.51 -15.19
CA PHE A 143 -2.58 21.12 -16.38
C PHE A 143 -1.77 20.25 -17.34
N GLU A 144 -0.47 20.09 -17.08
CA GLU A 144 0.45 19.31 -17.88
C GLU A 144 0.72 17.96 -17.20
N LYS A 145 1.01 16.93 -18.00
CA LYS A 145 1.47 15.64 -17.50
C LYS A 145 2.88 15.77 -16.93
N GLU A 146 3.22 14.89 -16.01
CA GLU A 146 4.59 14.76 -15.50
C GLU A 146 5.55 14.43 -16.64
N TYR A 147 6.77 14.96 -16.56
CA TYR A 147 7.86 14.64 -17.47
C TYR A 147 8.67 13.48 -16.90
N GLU A 148 8.63 12.34 -17.60
CA GLU A 148 9.17 11.06 -17.13
C GLU A 148 10.57 10.75 -17.63
N LEU A 149 11.24 9.80 -16.98
CA LEU A 149 12.55 9.31 -17.43
C LEU A 149 12.51 8.81 -18.89
N THR A 150 11.38 8.23 -19.32
CA THR A 150 11.19 7.77 -20.70
C THR A 150 11.11 8.89 -21.72
N ASP A 151 10.79 10.13 -21.31
CA ASP A 151 10.67 11.28 -22.22
C ASP A 151 12.02 11.93 -22.53
N THR A 152 13.04 11.64 -21.73
CA THR A 152 14.40 12.20 -21.85
C THR A 152 15.22 11.61 -23.01
N GLY A 153 14.77 10.50 -23.59
CA GLY A 153 15.47 9.76 -24.64
C GLY A 153 16.64 8.89 -24.14
N VAL A 154 16.92 8.80 -22.84
CA VAL A 154 18.05 7.99 -22.32
C VAL A 154 17.86 6.48 -22.50
N PHE A 155 16.65 6.03 -22.83
CA PHE A 155 16.33 4.63 -23.17
C PHE A 155 16.32 4.35 -24.69
N ASP A 156 16.48 5.38 -25.52
CA ASP A 156 16.44 5.24 -26.97
C ASP A 156 17.53 4.28 -27.47
N ASN A 157 17.25 3.59 -28.58
CA ASN A 157 18.18 2.63 -29.19
C ASN A 157 18.65 1.52 -28.23
N HIS A 158 17.83 1.21 -27.22
CA HIS A 158 18.10 0.21 -26.19
C HIS A 158 19.37 0.50 -25.35
N LYS A 159 19.71 1.78 -25.14
CA LYS A 159 20.92 2.21 -24.40
C LYS A 159 20.77 2.13 -22.87
N TYR A 160 20.44 0.94 -22.38
CA TYR A 160 20.27 0.66 -20.96
C TYR A 160 20.75 -0.76 -20.61
N PHE A 161 20.94 -0.99 -19.31
CA PHE A 161 21.17 -2.28 -18.72
C PHE A 161 19.89 -2.80 -18.05
N ASP A 162 19.54 -4.06 -18.28
CA ASP A 162 18.63 -4.76 -17.37
C ASP A 162 19.47 -5.38 -16.25
N VAL A 163 19.23 -4.97 -15.00
CA VAL A 163 19.91 -5.46 -13.80
C VAL A 163 18.93 -6.31 -13.00
N PHE A 164 18.97 -7.63 -13.19
CA PHE A 164 18.19 -8.57 -12.38
C PHE A 164 18.91 -8.87 -11.08
N THR A 165 18.18 -8.79 -9.97
CA THR A 165 18.64 -9.21 -8.64
C THR A 165 17.74 -10.31 -8.14
N GLU A 166 18.31 -11.47 -7.88
CA GLU A 166 17.58 -12.66 -7.42
C GLU A 166 18.17 -13.18 -6.11
N TYR A 167 17.29 -13.57 -5.21
CA TYR A 167 17.63 -14.16 -3.93
C TYR A 167 17.03 -15.56 -3.84
N ALA A 168 17.83 -16.54 -3.41
CA ALA A 168 17.39 -17.90 -3.18
C ALA A 168 17.91 -18.38 -1.82
N LYS A 169 17.00 -18.74 -0.91
CA LYS A 169 17.37 -19.26 0.41
C LYS A 169 17.62 -20.75 0.34
N ASN A 170 18.85 -21.16 0.65
CA ASN A 170 19.15 -22.56 0.91
C ASN A 170 18.56 -22.98 2.27
N ASP A 171 18.64 -22.08 3.27
CA ASP A 171 18.05 -22.20 4.61
C ASP A 171 17.67 -20.82 5.19
N VAL A 172 17.08 -20.76 6.39
CA VAL A 172 16.56 -19.56 7.07
C VAL A 172 17.59 -18.42 7.21
N GLU A 173 18.87 -18.76 7.37
CA GLU A 173 19.98 -17.82 7.50
C GLU A 173 21.10 -18.08 6.47
N ASP A 174 20.76 -18.66 5.32
CA ASP A 174 21.68 -18.98 4.23
C ASP A 174 21.09 -18.58 2.87
N ILE A 175 21.56 -17.45 2.35
CA ILE A 175 20.96 -16.71 1.24
C ILE A 175 21.96 -16.64 0.09
N LEU A 176 21.59 -17.20 -1.05
CA LEU A 176 22.32 -17.08 -2.30
C LEU A 176 21.78 -15.88 -3.08
N ILE A 177 22.68 -15.11 -3.68
CA ILE A 177 22.39 -13.85 -4.36
C ILE A 177 22.96 -13.95 -5.78
N ARG A 178 22.09 -13.78 -6.77
CA ARG A 178 22.47 -13.78 -8.19
C ARG A 178 22.12 -12.43 -8.80
N ILE A 179 23.13 -11.76 -9.35
CA ILE A 179 22.95 -10.51 -10.09
C ILE A 179 23.25 -10.81 -11.54
N THR A 180 22.26 -10.64 -12.41
CA THR A 180 22.43 -10.83 -13.86
C THR A 180 22.23 -9.51 -14.56
N VAL A 181 23.27 -9.03 -15.24
CA VAL A 181 23.20 -7.78 -15.98
C VAL A 181 23.23 -8.08 -17.47
N HIS A 182 22.27 -7.54 -18.22
CA HIS A 182 22.26 -7.56 -19.68
C HIS A 182 22.55 -6.17 -20.23
N ASN A 183 23.48 -6.05 -21.16
CA ASN A 183 23.59 -4.88 -22.04
C ASN A 183 22.55 -5.03 -23.16
N ARG A 184 21.51 -4.19 -23.19
CA ARG A 184 20.46 -4.25 -24.22
C ARG A 184 20.79 -3.50 -25.49
N SER A 185 21.88 -2.73 -25.47
CA SER A 185 22.27 -1.90 -26.60
C SER A 185 23.06 -2.71 -27.63
N ASN A 186 23.15 -2.15 -28.84
CA ASN A 186 24.01 -2.64 -29.90
C ASN A 186 25.46 -2.14 -29.80
N GLU A 187 25.83 -1.48 -28.70
CA GLU A 187 27.17 -0.93 -28.45
C GLU A 187 27.74 -1.56 -27.17
N ALA A 188 29.07 -1.63 -27.07
CA ALA A 188 29.70 -2.00 -25.80
C ALA A 188 29.54 -0.87 -24.77
N ALA A 189 29.32 -1.21 -23.50
CA ALA A 189 29.14 -0.22 -22.44
C ALA A 189 29.84 -0.65 -21.14
N TYR A 190 30.43 0.33 -20.46
CA TYR A 190 31.06 0.12 -19.17
C TYR A 190 30.02 0.09 -18.04
N LEU A 191 30.22 -0.80 -17.08
CA LEU A 191 29.47 -0.84 -15.84
C LEU A 191 30.34 -1.32 -14.68
N ALA A 192 30.31 -0.57 -13.58
CA ALA A 192 30.75 -1.04 -12.28
C ALA A 192 29.55 -1.50 -11.44
N VAL A 193 29.70 -2.66 -10.79
CA VAL A 193 28.69 -3.26 -9.90
C VAL A 193 29.30 -3.47 -8.53
N LEU A 194 28.66 -2.94 -7.50
CA LEU A 194 29.11 -2.96 -6.10
C LEU A 194 27.99 -3.51 -5.19
N PRO A 195 27.87 -4.84 -5.06
CA PRO A 195 26.94 -5.46 -4.12
C PRO A 195 27.40 -5.16 -2.69
N THR A 196 26.67 -4.31 -1.98
CA THR A 196 27.17 -3.68 -0.76
C THR A 196 26.52 -4.28 0.47
N LEU A 197 27.35 -4.72 1.43
CA LEU A 197 26.95 -5.18 2.77
C LEU A 197 27.30 -4.10 3.80
N TRP A 198 26.38 -3.73 4.68
CA TRP A 198 26.66 -2.79 5.75
C TRP A 198 25.91 -3.10 7.04
N LEU A 199 26.41 -2.54 8.13
CA LEU A 199 25.84 -2.61 9.45
C LEU A 199 25.14 -1.28 9.75
N ARG A 200 23.88 -1.33 10.16
CA ARG A 200 23.10 -0.11 10.47
C ARG A 200 23.75 0.64 11.63
N ASN A 201 23.91 1.94 11.46
CA ASN A 201 24.60 2.76 12.46
C ASN A 201 23.69 3.05 13.65
N LEU A 202 23.81 2.25 14.71
CA LEU A 202 23.11 2.46 15.98
C LEU A 202 24.04 3.03 17.08
N TRP A 203 25.35 2.88 16.91
CA TRP A 203 26.35 3.33 17.88
C TRP A 203 26.47 4.86 17.93
N SER A 204 26.26 5.56 16.81
CA SER A 204 26.26 7.04 16.78
C SER A 204 25.08 7.67 17.52
N PHE A 205 24.05 6.87 17.78
CA PHE A 205 22.85 7.30 18.49
C PHE A 205 22.83 6.83 19.96
N GLY A 206 23.91 6.21 20.43
CA GLY A 206 23.99 5.68 21.80
C GLY A 206 23.09 4.45 22.04
N MET A 207 22.60 3.81 20.98
CA MET A 207 21.77 2.60 21.05
C MET A 207 22.61 1.33 21.14
N MET A 208 23.91 1.43 20.84
CA MET A 208 24.85 0.31 20.88
C MET A 208 26.21 0.78 21.44
N HIS A 209 26.74 0.04 22.41
CA HIS A 209 28.01 0.38 23.07
C HIS A 209 29.24 -0.18 22.33
N THR A 210 29.09 -1.34 21.69
CA THR A 210 30.16 -1.99 20.94
C THR A 210 29.88 -1.83 19.45
N LYS A 211 30.71 -1.07 18.74
CA LYS A 211 30.59 -0.91 17.29
C LYS A 211 30.83 -2.27 16.60
N PRO A 212 29.89 -2.74 15.77
CA PRO A 212 30.05 -4.00 15.05
C PRO A 212 30.96 -3.79 13.82
N GLY A 213 31.48 -4.86 13.23
CA GLY A 213 32.51 -4.74 12.18
C GLY A 213 32.48 -5.84 11.14
N ILE A 214 32.93 -5.52 9.94
CA ILE A 214 33.10 -6.41 8.80
C ILE A 214 34.60 -6.56 8.56
N TYR A 215 35.09 -7.80 8.50
CA TYR A 215 36.52 -8.10 8.44
C TYR A 215 36.83 -8.99 7.23
N LEU A 216 37.84 -8.62 6.44
CA LEU A 216 38.38 -9.50 5.41
C LEU A 216 38.97 -10.78 6.05
N LYS A 217 38.67 -11.93 5.45
CA LYS A 217 39.19 -13.24 5.86
C LYS A 217 39.98 -13.86 4.70
N ASP A 218 40.73 -14.91 5.03
CA ASP A 218 41.52 -15.65 4.03
C ASP A 218 40.57 -16.32 3.02
N SER A 219 40.79 -16.04 1.74
CA SER A 219 39.98 -16.50 0.62
C SER A 219 40.39 -17.91 0.19
N GLY A 220 39.42 -18.75 -0.19
CA GLY A 220 39.70 -19.94 -1.00
C GLY A 220 40.12 -19.57 -2.43
N ASP A 221 40.60 -20.54 -3.21
CA ASP A 221 41.20 -20.29 -4.54
C ASP A 221 40.28 -19.54 -5.53
N ASN A 222 38.95 -19.62 -5.36
CA ASN A 222 37.96 -19.13 -6.35
C ASN A 222 36.97 -18.06 -5.85
N TYR A 223 36.98 -17.70 -4.55
CA TYR A 223 36.03 -16.72 -3.99
C TYR A 223 36.66 -15.95 -2.82
N GLY A 224 36.25 -14.70 -2.64
CA GLY A 224 36.58 -13.89 -1.47
C GLY A 224 35.57 -14.07 -0.34
N HIS A 225 35.98 -13.71 0.88
CA HIS A 225 35.19 -13.89 2.09
C HIS A 225 35.39 -12.73 3.08
N VAL A 226 34.29 -12.16 3.59
CA VAL A 226 34.29 -11.30 4.77
C VAL A 226 33.42 -11.87 5.89
N LYS A 227 33.78 -11.59 7.15
CA LYS A 227 32.96 -11.88 8.33
C LYS A 227 32.36 -10.58 8.85
N ALA A 228 31.04 -10.48 8.90
CA ALA A 228 30.31 -9.46 9.63
C ALA A 228 30.07 -9.95 11.07
N ASP A 229 30.59 -9.22 12.05
CA ASP A 229 30.47 -9.49 13.48
C ASP A 229 29.51 -8.47 14.09
N HIS A 230 28.33 -8.93 14.48
CA HIS A 230 27.29 -8.09 15.04
C HIS A 230 26.87 -8.61 16.42
N TYR A 231 26.78 -7.72 17.41
CA TYR A 231 26.57 -8.13 18.81
C TYR A 231 25.26 -8.90 19.04
N TRP A 232 24.16 -8.46 18.43
CA TRP A 232 22.84 -9.11 18.59
C TRP A 232 22.61 -10.25 17.60
N GLU A 233 23.12 -10.12 16.36
CA GLU A 233 22.86 -11.11 15.32
C GLU A 233 23.90 -12.23 15.32
N GLY A 234 25.05 -12.04 15.98
CA GLY A 234 26.25 -12.87 15.90
C GLY A 234 26.96 -12.75 14.56
N ASP A 235 27.84 -13.72 14.27
CA ASP A 235 28.63 -13.73 13.05
C ASP A 235 27.80 -14.10 11.80
N TYR A 236 28.03 -13.37 10.71
CA TYR A 236 27.59 -13.69 9.35
C TYR A 236 28.79 -13.69 8.41
N HIS A 237 28.77 -14.56 7.42
CA HIS A 237 29.82 -14.77 6.44
C HIS A 237 29.31 -14.42 5.06
N PHE A 238 29.97 -13.47 4.40
CA PHE A 238 29.62 -13.03 3.06
C PHE A 238 30.70 -13.44 2.06
N TYR A 239 30.31 -14.30 1.13
CA TYR A 239 31.13 -14.89 0.10
C TYR A 239 30.82 -14.26 -1.25
N PHE A 240 31.84 -14.00 -2.04
CA PHE A 240 31.71 -13.30 -3.33
C PHE A 240 32.74 -13.81 -4.33
N GLU A 241 32.38 -13.89 -5.61
CA GLU A 241 33.33 -14.19 -6.68
C GLU A 241 34.47 -13.15 -6.71
N LYS A 242 35.64 -13.54 -7.20
CA LYS A 242 36.83 -12.67 -7.18
C LYS A 242 36.55 -11.30 -7.83
N PRO A 243 36.58 -10.20 -7.06
CA PRO A 243 36.32 -8.87 -7.58
C PRO A 243 37.60 -8.23 -8.13
N VAL A 244 37.46 -7.10 -8.82
CA VAL A 244 38.61 -6.26 -9.18
C VAL A 244 39.19 -5.61 -7.91
N ARG A 245 38.31 -5.20 -6.98
CA ARG A 245 38.70 -4.57 -5.71
C ARG A 245 37.80 -5.00 -4.56
N THR A 246 38.36 -5.04 -3.35
CA THR A 246 37.60 -5.14 -2.11
C THR A 246 37.63 -3.78 -1.42
N LEU A 247 36.46 -3.17 -1.21
CA LEU A 247 36.33 -1.83 -0.65
C LEU A 247 35.75 -1.90 0.76
N PHE A 248 36.37 -1.18 1.70
CA PHE A 248 35.92 -1.04 3.08
C PHE A 248 35.80 0.44 3.44
N THR A 249 34.73 0.79 4.14
CA THR A 249 34.54 2.10 4.77
C THR A 249 33.68 1.94 6.02
N GLU A 250 33.34 3.05 6.67
CA GLU A 250 32.39 3.09 7.76
C GLU A 250 31.03 3.62 7.29
N ASN A 251 29.94 3.05 7.82
CA ASN A 251 28.60 3.64 7.71
C ASN A 251 28.50 4.82 8.69
N GLU A 252 29.28 5.88 8.48
CA GLU A 252 29.39 7.06 9.37
C GLU A 252 29.12 8.34 8.59
N THR A 253 28.46 9.30 9.22
CA THR A 253 28.12 10.58 8.57
C THR A 253 29.39 11.35 8.19
N ASN A 254 29.43 11.83 6.95
CA ASN A 254 30.45 12.77 6.47
C ASN A 254 30.12 14.18 7.00
N THR A 255 30.61 14.50 8.19
CA THR A 255 30.38 15.78 8.86
C THR A 255 31.09 16.94 8.17
N GLU A 256 32.17 16.67 7.44
CA GLU A 256 32.94 17.69 6.74
C GLU A 256 32.13 18.24 5.58
N ARG A 257 31.56 17.36 4.75
CA ARG A 257 30.68 17.74 3.65
C ARG A 257 29.40 18.42 4.13
N LEU A 258 28.74 17.86 5.14
CA LEU A 258 27.38 18.26 5.50
C LEU A 258 27.33 19.45 6.47
N TYR A 259 28.33 19.58 7.34
CA TYR A 259 28.30 20.54 8.45
C TYR A 259 29.58 21.38 8.56
N GLY A 260 30.54 21.21 7.65
CA GLY A 260 31.83 21.91 7.70
C GLY A 260 32.69 21.51 8.92
N GLN A 261 32.43 20.35 9.53
CA GLN A 261 33.17 19.86 10.69
C GLN A 261 34.10 18.71 10.31
N PRO A 262 35.38 18.72 10.72
CA PRO A 262 36.33 17.67 10.34
C PRO A 262 35.81 16.26 10.65
N ASN A 263 35.91 15.36 9.69
CA ASN A 263 35.57 13.95 9.91
C ASN A 263 36.53 13.33 10.92
N LYS A 264 36.01 12.44 11.79
CA LYS A 264 36.86 11.65 12.73
C LYS A 264 37.81 10.70 12.01
N THR A 265 37.45 10.30 10.79
CA THR A 265 38.16 9.37 9.92
C THR A 265 37.85 9.75 8.47
N PRO A 266 38.77 9.57 7.51
CA PRO A 266 38.44 9.73 6.09
C PRO A 266 37.45 8.66 5.57
N PHE A 267 37.30 7.54 6.29
CA PHE A 267 36.42 6.43 5.93
C PHE A 267 34.97 6.71 6.39
N VAL A 268 34.22 7.43 5.58
CA VAL A 268 32.81 7.81 5.83
C VAL A 268 31.85 7.18 4.83
N LYS A 269 30.53 7.35 5.02
CA LYS A 269 29.47 6.66 4.27
C LYS A 269 29.58 6.81 2.74
N ASP A 270 29.97 8.00 2.26
CA ASP A 270 30.15 8.34 0.84
C ASP A 270 31.57 8.12 0.30
N ALA A 271 32.42 7.39 1.04
CA ALA A 271 33.76 7.01 0.59
C ALA A 271 33.75 6.25 -0.74
N PHE A 272 32.84 5.27 -0.88
CA PHE A 272 32.72 4.48 -2.12
C PHE A 272 32.28 5.35 -3.29
N HIS A 273 31.32 6.26 -3.06
CA HIS A 273 30.90 7.24 -4.06
C HIS A 273 32.09 8.08 -4.51
N THR A 274 32.84 8.66 -3.57
CA THR A 274 34.00 9.51 -3.89
C THR A 274 35.05 8.75 -4.70
N ALA A 275 35.45 7.56 -4.24
CA ALA A 275 36.48 6.77 -4.90
C ALA A 275 36.08 6.31 -6.30
N VAL A 276 34.82 5.86 -6.49
CA VAL A 276 34.32 5.40 -7.79
C VAL A 276 34.18 6.56 -8.78
N ILE A 277 33.58 7.68 -8.37
CA ILE A 277 33.39 8.84 -9.26
C ILE A 277 34.74 9.46 -9.66
N GLN A 278 35.69 9.55 -8.73
CA GLN A 278 37.01 10.13 -9.00
C GLN A 278 38.01 9.14 -9.59
N GLN A 279 37.65 7.84 -9.63
CA GLN A 279 38.57 6.75 -10.01
C GLN A 279 39.86 6.74 -9.16
N ASP A 280 39.76 7.15 -7.88
CA ASP A 280 40.86 7.15 -6.91
C ASP A 280 40.54 6.25 -5.71
N PHE A 281 41.18 5.08 -5.70
CA PHE A 281 41.00 4.05 -4.69
C PHE A 281 42.17 3.94 -3.70
N ALA A 282 43.27 4.67 -3.92
CA ALA A 282 44.53 4.42 -3.22
C ALA A 282 44.39 4.50 -1.68
N TRP A 283 43.53 5.40 -1.21
CA TRP A 283 43.27 5.60 0.21
C TRP A 283 42.37 4.52 0.84
N LEU A 284 41.63 3.74 0.04
CA LEU A 284 40.81 2.60 0.47
C LEU A 284 41.54 1.25 0.37
N GLU A 285 42.54 1.11 -0.50
CA GLU A 285 43.18 -0.18 -0.83
C GLU A 285 43.80 -0.92 0.38
N ALA A 286 44.33 -0.17 1.34
CA ALA A 286 44.92 -0.72 2.56
C ALA A 286 43.88 -1.17 3.60
N GLN A 287 42.62 -0.78 3.45
CA GLN A 287 41.57 -1.11 4.41
C GLN A 287 41.14 -2.58 4.27
N ARG A 288 41.03 -3.23 5.43
CA ARG A 288 40.67 -4.66 5.57
C ARG A 288 39.49 -4.86 6.53
N THR A 289 38.98 -3.77 7.09
CA THR A 289 37.89 -3.75 8.07
C THR A 289 37.07 -2.47 7.95
N GLY A 290 35.82 -2.50 8.38
CA GLY A 290 34.92 -1.34 8.45
C GLY A 290 33.50 -1.79 8.81
N SER A 291 32.52 -0.88 8.79
CA SER A 291 31.09 -1.23 8.95
C SER A 291 30.30 -1.27 7.63
N LYS A 292 30.95 -0.97 6.50
CA LYS A 292 30.40 -1.06 5.14
C LYS A 292 31.45 -1.67 4.20
N PHE A 293 31.05 -2.65 3.41
CA PHE A 293 31.91 -3.44 2.53
C PHE A 293 31.27 -3.65 1.16
N ALA A 294 32.07 -3.59 0.09
CA ALA A 294 31.64 -4.00 -1.24
C ALA A 294 32.79 -4.69 -2.03
N PRO A 295 32.55 -5.86 -2.63
CA PRO A 295 33.34 -6.34 -3.75
C PRO A 295 32.95 -5.54 -5.00
N MET A 296 33.92 -4.89 -5.63
CA MET A 296 33.69 -4.10 -6.85
C MET A 296 34.06 -4.92 -8.08
N TYR A 297 33.08 -5.07 -8.98
CA TYR A 297 33.25 -5.68 -10.30
C TYR A 297 33.18 -4.59 -11.36
N GLU A 298 34.00 -4.72 -12.41
CA GLU A 298 34.01 -3.82 -13.55
C GLU A 298 33.90 -4.62 -14.84
N PHE A 299 33.01 -4.20 -15.71
CA PHE A 299 32.77 -4.86 -16.99
C PHE A 299 32.77 -3.82 -18.10
N ASN A 300 33.47 -4.13 -19.19
CA ASN A 300 33.16 -3.55 -20.48
C ASN A 300 32.29 -4.57 -21.22
N MET A 301 30.97 -4.42 -21.12
CA MET A 301 30.01 -5.40 -21.60
C MET A 301 29.81 -5.22 -23.10
N GLU A 302 30.13 -6.24 -23.88
CA GLU A 302 29.88 -6.26 -25.32
C GLU A 302 28.38 -6.09 -25.63
N ALA A 303 28.08 -5.62 -26.84
CA ALA A 303 26.72 -5.46 -27.33
C ALA A 303 25.90 -6.74 -27.15
N ASN A 304 24.67 -6.63 -26.64
CA ASN A 304 23.75 -7.75 -26.39
C ASN A 304 24.30 -8.88 -25.50
N SER A 305 25.40 -8.66 -24.79
CA SER A 305 26.00 -9.61 -23.86
C SER A 305 25.37 -9.54 -22.46
N PHE A 306 25.67 -10.53 -21.63
CA PHE A 306 25.31 -10.50 -20.22
C PHE A 306 26.44 -11.03 -19.35
N VAL A 307 26.43 -10.62 -18.08
CA VAL A 307 27.31 -11.13 -17.03
C VAL A 307 26.48 -11.57 -15.83
N VAL A 308 26.99 -12.54 -15.08
CA VAL A 308 26.35 -13.03 -13.86
C VAL A 308 27.36 -12.94 -12.72
N ILE A 309 26.94 -12.37 -11.61
CA ILE A 309 27.71 -12.30 -10.36
C ILE A 309 26.99 -13.16 -9.33
N LYS A 310 27.73 -14.06 -8.67
CA LYS A 310 27.22 -14.93 -7.61
C LYS A 310 27.81 -14.53 -6.25
N LEU A 311 26.95 -14.40 -5.25
CA LEU A 311 27.31 -14.11 -3.87
C LEU A 311 26.50 -14.96 -2.90
N ARG A 312 26.96 -15.12 -1.66
CA ARG A 312 26.24 -15.87 -0.63
C ARG A 312 26.45 -15.25 0.75
N LEU A 313 25.36 -15.00 1.46
CA LEU A 313 25.36 -14.55 2.85
C LEU A 313 24.87 -15.68 3.73
N SER A 314 25.70 -16.14 4.66
CA SER A 314 25.36 -17.27 5.53
C SER A 314 25.72 -17.00 6.98
N LYS A 315 24.87 -17.45 7.91
CA LYS A 315 25.20 -17.48 9.34
C LYS A 315 26.39 -18.39 9.65
N HIS A 316 26.52 -19.48 8.90
CA HIS A 316 27.52 -20.51 9.15
C HIS A 316 28.73 -20.32 8.23
N HIS A 317 29.92 -20.54 8.78
CA HIS A 317 31.13 -20.61 7.98
C HIS A 317 31.09 -21.84 7.06
N ILE A 318 31.37 -21.63 5.78
CA ILE A 318 31.46 -22.64 4.73
C ILE A 318 32.93 -22.77 4.34
N ASP A 319 33.53 -23.93 4.63
CA ASP A 319 34.98 -24.15 4.43
C ASP A 319 35.36 -24.29 2.95
N GLN A 320 34.53 -24.96 2.14
CA GLN A 320 34.75 -25.18 0.71
C GLN A 320 33.44 -25.12 -0.06
N GLY A 321 33.50 -24.67 -1.31
CA GLY A 321 32.33 -24.67 -2.22
C GLY A 321 31.24 -23.66 -1.87
N ALA A 322 31.55 -22.55 -1.20
CA ALA A 322 30.57 -21.51 -0.87
C ALA A 322 29.79 -21.02 -2.11
N ILE A 323 30.50 -20.92 -3.25
CA ILE A 323 29.97 -20.62 -4.58
C ILE A 323 30.44 -21.72 -5.53
N ASP A 324 29.73 -22.85 -5.56
CA ASP A 324 30.03 -24.00 -6.41
C ASP A 324 28.86 -24.40 -7.32
N THR A 325 28.90 -25.61 -7.88
CA THR A 325 27.85 -26.12 -8.78
C THR A 325 26.49 -26.27 -8.10
N THR A 326 26.43 -26.41 -6.76
CA THR A 326 25.16 -26.53 -6.03
C THR A 326 24.39 -25.20 -5.96
N PHE A 327 25.07 -24.08 -6.19
CA PHE A 327 24.47 -22.74 -6.21
C PHE A 327 23.29 -22.66 -7.18
N ASP A 328 23.49 -23.10 -8.42
CA ASP A 328 22.47 -23.04 -9.46
C ASP A 328 21.33 -24.05 -9.19
N ASP A 329 21.61 -25.14 -8.49
CA ASP A 329 20.60 -26.14 -8.12
C ASP A 329 19.68 -25.63 -7.02
N VAL A 330 20.18 -24.84 -6.06
CA VAL A 330 19.34 -24.14 -5.08
C VAL A 330 18.40 -23.16 -5.79
N PHE A 331 18.89 -22.37 -6.74
CA PHE A 331 18.04 -21.47 -7.53
C PHE A 331 16.97 -22.22 -8.31
N LYS A 332 17.33 -23.27 -9.05
CA LYS A 332 16.35 -24.10 -9.78
C LYS A 332 15.27 -24.65 -8.84
N LYS A 333 15.69 -25.16 -7.67
CA LYS A 333 14.78 -25.70 -6.66
C LYS A 333 13.84 -24.62 -6.09
N ARG A 334 14.37 -23.44 -5.73
CA ARG A 334 13.57 -22.32 -5.19
C ARG A 334 12.57 -21.77 -6.21
N ILE A 335 12.97 -21.68 -7.49
CA ILE A 335 12.07 -21.29 -8.59
C ILE A 335 10.95 -22.31 -8.78
N GLN A 336 11.30 -23.60 -8.86
CA GLN A 336 10.31 -24.67 -9.02
C GLN A 336 9.30 -24.67 -7.87
N GLU A 337 9.76 -24.54 -6.62
CA GLU A 337 8.87 -24.49 -5.45
C GLU A 337 7.99 -23.23 -5.45
N ALA A 338 8.48 -22.10 -5.96
CA ALA A 338 7.68 -20.88 -6.15
C ALA A 338 6.59 -21.11 -7.20
N ASP A 339 6.92 -21.74 -8.32
CA ASP A 339 5.95 -22.10 -9.38
C ASP A 339 4.88 -23.06 -8.86
N GLU A 340 5.28 -24.11 -8.14
CA GLU A 340 4.38 -25.06 -7.48
C GLU A 340 3.48 -24.37 -6.43
N PHE A 341 3.99 -23.35 -5.73
CA PHE A 341 3.20 -22.57 -4.78
C PHE A 341 2.15 -21.72 -5.49
N TYR A 342 2.56 -20.91 -6.46
CA TYR A 342 1.66 -20.00 -7.18
C TYR A 342 0.60 -20.74 -8.01
N ALA A 343 0.92 -21.93 -8.52
CA ALA A 343 -0.07 -22.82 -9.14
C ALA A 343 -1.22 -23.22 -8.21
N THR A 344 -1.04 -23.15 -6.89
CA THR A 344 -2.11 -23.40 -5.89
C THR A 344 -2.86 -22.15 -5.45
N VAL A 345 -2.33 -20.97 -5.76
CA VAL A 345 -2.91 -19.67 -5.37
C VAL A 345 -3.87 -19.16 -6.45
N SER A 346 -3.51 -19.35 -7.72
CA SER A 346 -4.32 -18.88 -8.84
C SER A 346 -5.44 -19.85 -9.18
N THR A 347 -6.65 -19.32 -9.40
CA THR A 347 -7.75 -20.06 -10.05
C THR A 347 -7.88 -19.73 -11.54
N ALA A 348 -7.09 -18.79 -12.04
CA ALA A 348 -7.07 -18.41 -13.45
C ALA A 348 -6.40 -19.49 -14.31
N LYS A 349 -6.82 -19.56 -15.57
CA LYS A 349 -6.23 -20.46 -16.59
C LYS A 349 -5.50 -19.70 -17.69
N ASP A 350 -5.77 -18.41 -17.81
CA ASP A 350 -5.10 -17.52 -18.76
C ASP A 350 -3.69 -17.21 -18.24
N PRO A 351 -2.62 -17.54 -19.00
CA PRO A 351 -1.25 -17.25 -18.61
C PRO A 351 -0.99 -15.76 -18.31
N GLU A 352 -1.63 -14.85 -19.03
CA GLU A 352 -1.45 -13.40 -18.80
C GLU A 352 -2.04 -13.00 -17.44
N LEU A 353 -3.23 -13.49 -17.11
CA LEU A 353 -3.85 -13.22 -15.80
C LEU A 353 -3.05 -13.83 -14.65
N ILE A 354 -2.51 -15.04 -14.82
CA ILE A 354 -1.62 -15.67 -13.83
C ILE A 354 -0.37 -14.81 -13.61
N HIS A 355 0.20 -14.27 -14.68
CA HIS A 355 1.39 -13.42 -14.64
C HIS A 355 1.13 -12.07 -13.96
N ILE A 356 0.02 -11.39 -14.29
CA ILE A 356 -0.42 -10.16 -13.63
C ILE A 356 -0.63 -10.42 -12.13
N GLN A 357 -1.33 -11.50 -11.78
CA GLN A 357 -1.58 -11.86 -10.38
C GLN A 357 -0.28 -12.13 -9.61
N ARG A 358 0.68 -12.84 -10.22
CA ARG A 358 1.96 -13.15 -9.57
C ARG A 358 2.78 -11.88 -9.34
N GLN A 359 2.84 -10.95 -10.29
CA GLN A 359 3.52 -9.66 -10.08
C GLN A 359 2.82 -8.78 -9.05
N ALA A 360 1.49 -8.76 -9.01
CA ALA A 360 0.75 -8.05 -7.97
C ALA A 360 1.11 -8.58 -6.56
N LEU A 361 1.14 -9.91 -6.40
CA LEU A 361 1.53 -10.56 -5.15
C LEU A 361 3.03 -10.38 -4.84
N ALA A 362 3.89 -10.39 -5.85
CA ALA A 362 5.30 -10.06 -5.69
C ALA A 362 5.47 -8.63 -5.16
N GLY A 363 4.75 -7.66 -5.72
CA GLY A 363 4.73 -6.28 -5.23
C GLY A 363 4.28 -6.16 -3.78
N MET A 364 3.20 -6.83 -3.38
CA MET A 364 2.78 -6.87 -1.97
C MET A 364 3.89 -7.41 -1.03
N LEU A 365 4.66 -8.40 -1.49
CA LEU A 365 5.69 -9.07 -0.69
C LEU A 365 7.00 -8.27 -0.65
N TRP A 366 7.39 -7.64 -1.77
CA TRP A 366 8.53 -6.73 -1.84
C TRP A 366 8.27 -5.43 -1.09
N SER A 367 7.00 -5.00 -1.01
CA SER A 367 6.53 -3.80 -0.28
C SER A 367 6.49 -3.96 1.25
N LYS A 368 6.96 -5.09 1.79
CA LYS A 368 7.22 -5.22 3.23
C LYS A 368 8.46 -4.42 3.61
N GLN A 369 8.37 -3.62 4.66
CA GLN A 369 9.44 -2.74 5.09
C GLN A 369 9.61 -2.81 6.61
N TYR A 370 10.85 -2.80 7.09
CA TYR A 370 11.12 -2.50 8.50
C TYR A 370 10.74 -1.03 8.75
N TYR A 371 9.91 -0.82 9.76
CA TYR A 371 9.47 0.51 10.16
C TYR A 371 9.71 0.68 11.65
N ASN A 372 10.51 1.68 12.00
CA ASN A 372 10.78 2.04 13.40
C ASN A 372 10.49 3.53 13.63
N ILE A 373 9.69 3.81 14.66
CA ILE A 373 9.58 5.15 15.26
C ILE A 373 9.14 5.02 16.72
N ASP A 374 9.94 5.57 17.63
CA ASP A 374 9.58 5.76 19.03
C ASP A 374 9.29 7.25 19.21
N ILE A 375 8.02 7.62 19.39
CA ILE A 375 7.63 9.04 19.42
C ILE A 375 8.28 9.79 20.60
N PRO A 376 8.27 9.27 21.84
CA PRO A 376 9.05 9.86 22.92
C PRO A 376 10.51 10.12 22.56
N ARG A 377 11.21 9.15 21.96
CA ARG A 377 12.62 9.33 21.57
C ARG A 377 12.78 10.29 20.39
N TRP A 378 11.89 10.23 19.40
CA TRP A 378 11.88 11.13 18.26
C TRP A 378 11.74 12.59 18.70
N LEU A 379 10.83 12.88 19.64
CA LEU A 379 10.61 14.22 20.20
C LEU A 379 11.77 14.72 21.06
N ASN A 380 12.39 13.84 21.86
CA ASN A 380 13.42 14.25 22.83
C ASN A 380 14.86 14.14 22.31
N GLY A 381 15.08 13.41 21.22
CA GLY A 381 16.39 13.16 20.63
C GLY A 381 17.11 11.92 21.18
N ASP A 382 18.21 11.58 20.51
CA ASP A 382 19.06 10.45 20.85
C ASP A 382 20.26 10.89 21.71
N PRO A 383 20.70 10.07 22.69
CA PRO A 383 21.82 10.42 23.58
C PRO A 383 23.13 10.76 22.88
N GLY A 384 23.38 10.18 21.70
CA GLY A 384 24.59 10.41 20.91
C GLY A 384 24.54 11.64 19.98
N GLN A 385 23.42 12.38 19.96
CA GLN A 385 23.17 13.48 19.04
C GLN A 385 22.90 14.80 19.77
N PRO A 386 23.04 15.95 19.08
CA PRO A 386 22.56 17.22 19.61
C PRO A 386 21.07 17.16 19.97
N PRO A 387 20.63 17.85 21.05
CA PRO A 387 19.21 17.95 21.35
C PRO A 387 18.41 18.54 20.17
N PRO A 388 17.24 17.96 19.83
CA PRO A 388 16.39 18.53 18.80
C PRO A 388 15.81 19.90 19.21
N PRO A 389 15.32 20.69 18.24
CA PRO A 389 14.67 21.97 18.53
C PRO A 389 13.45 21.81 19.47
N GLU A 390 13.33 22.69 20.47
CA GLU A 390 12.24 22.65 21.46
C GLU A 390 10.84 22.74 20.83
N LYS A 391 10.68 23.42 19.69
CA LYS A 391 9.40 23.52 18.97
C LYS A 391 8.80 22.16 18.59
N ARG A 392 9.62 21.12 18.40
CA ARG A 392 9.15 19.77 18.05
C ARG A 392 8.25 19.17 19.12
N LYS A 393 8.42 19.53 20.40
CA LYS A 393 7.56 19.08 21.51
C LYS A 393 6.09 19.53 21.38
N HIS A 394 5.82 20.48 20.50
CA HIS A 394 4.48 20.99 20.18
C HIS A 394 4.13 20.82 18.68
N GLY A 395 5.01 20.17 17.91
CA GLY A 395 4.88 19.99 16.46
C GLY A 395 4.15 18.71 16.07
N ARG A 396 4.50 18.15 14.91
CA ARG A 396 3.88 16.93 14.36
C ARG A 396 3.87 15.79 15.39
N ASN A 397 2.76 15.05 15.47
CA ASN A 397 2.59 13.85 16.29
C ASN A 397 2.85 13.96 17.81
N HIS A 398 3.05 15.15 18.39
CA HIS A 398 3.35 15.30 19.83
C HIS A 398 2.24 14.78 20.77
N HIS A 399 1.01 14.62 20.27
CA HIS A 399 -0.14 14.06 21.00
C HIS A 399 -0.15 12.52 21.12
N TRP A 400 0.88 11.84 20.57
CA TRP A 400 1.04 10.39 20.53
C TRP A 400 2.23 9.87 21.37
N PRO A 401 2.38 10.26 22.64
CA PRO A 401 3.54 9.88 23.46
C PRO A 401 3.61 8.39 23.80
N SER A 402 2.57 7.61 23.50
CA SER A 402 2.55 6.16 23.71
C SER A 402 2.90 5.35 22.47
N LEU A 403 3.03 5.98 21.30
CA LEU A 403 3.25 5.27 20.05
C LEU A 403 4.73 4.88 19.91
N ASN A 404 4.96 3.59 19.73
CA ASN A 404 6.27 3.00 19.51
C ASN A 404 6.14 1.86 18.50
N ASN A 405 6.79 2.00 17.36
CA ASN A 405 6.74 1.04 16.27
C ASN A 405 8.15 0.47 16.05
N GLU A 406 8.24 -0.83 15.87
CA GLU A 406 9.46 -1.53 15.46
C GLU A 406 9.07 -2.89 14.88
N ASP A 407 8.55 -2.87 13.66
CA ASP A 407 7.97 -4.06 13.04
C ASP A 407 8.20 -4.07 11.52
N ILE A 408 8.10 -5.26 10.93
CA ILE A 408 7.95 -5.39 9.47
C ILE A 408 6.49 -5.13 9.11
N ILE A 409 6.25 -4.08 8.33
CA ILE A 409 4.91 -3.62 7.96
C ILE A 409 4.77 -3.62 6.43
N SER A 410 3.58 -3.96 5.92
CA SER A 410 3.22 -3.81 4.50
C SER A 410 2.97 -2.34 4.17
N MET A 411 3.76 -1.76 3.26
CA MET A 411 3.63 -0.37 2.82
C MET A 411 2.69 -0.25 1.61
N PRO A 412 2.07 0.92 1.37
CA PRO A 412 1.36 1.19 0.12
C PRO A 412 2.30 1.12 -1.09
N ASP A 413 3.49 1.70 -0.92
CA ASP A 413 4.65 1.68 -1.83
C ASP A 413 5.92 1.89 -0.97
N LYS A 414 7.11 1.51 -1.42
CA LYS A 414 8.36 1.66 -0.66
C LYS A 414 9.21 2.87 -1.03
N TRP A 415 8.82 3.64 -2.04
CA TRP A 415 9.49 4.86 -2.43
C TRP A 415 8.68 6.12 -2.09
N GLU A 416 7.47 6.31 -2.61
CA GLU A 416 6.62 7.49 -2.34
C GLU A 416 6.04 7.44 -0.93
N TYR A 417 5.54 6.27 -0.53
CA TYR A 417 4.92 6.03 0.77
C TYR A 417 5.73 5.07 1.66
N PRO A 418 7.01 5.34 1.99
CA PRO A 418 7.87 4.45 2.77
C PRO A 418 7.47 4.47 4.27
N TRP A 419 6.18 4.57 4.55
CA TRP A 419 5.48 4.68 5.81
C TRP A 419 4.08 4.08 5.65
N TYR A 420 3.49 3.60 6.74
CA TYR A 420 2.18 2.96 6.67
C TYR A 420 1.05 3.98 6.70
N ALA A 421 -0.05 3.64 6.04
CA ALA A 421 -1.38 4.16 6.33
C ALA A 421 -2.26 3.01 6.83
N ALA A 422 -2.95 3.21 7.96
CA ALA A 422 -3.71 2.14 8.60
C ALA A 422 -4.88 1.65 7.74
N TRP A 423 -5.51 2.53 6.97
CA TRP A 423 -6.63 2.15 6.10
C TRP A 423 -6.16 1.43 4.83
N ASP A 424 -5.06 1.87 4.20
CA ASP A 424 -4.38 1.13 3.13
C ASP A 424 -4.04 -0.31 3.56
N LEU A 425 -3.44 -0.46 4.75
CA LEU A 425 -3.06 -1.76 5.30
C LEU A 425 -4.25 -2.73 5.43
N ALA A 426 -5.45 -2.21 5.71
CA ALA A 426 -6.65 -3.03 5.72
C ALA A 426 -6.93 -3.64 4.33
N PHE A 427 -6.71 -2.90 3.24
CA PHE A 427 -6.82 -3.43 1.88
C PHE A 427 -5.65 -4.36 1.54
N HIS A 428 -4.42 -4.06 1.97
CA HIS A 428 -3.23 -4.90 1.74
C HIS A 428 -3.41 -6.32 2.27
N CYS A 429 -4.08 -6.45 3.42
CA CYS A 429 -4.25 -7.73 4.09
C CYS A 429 -5.12 -8.72 3.31
N VAL A 430 -5.96 -8.27 2.37
CA VAL A 430 -6.79 -9.14 1.52
C VAL A 430 -5.93 -9.96 0.54
N PRO A 431 -5.13 -9.36 -0.37
CA PRO A 431 -4.23 -10.13 -1.23
C PRO A 431 -3.13 -10.84 -0.43
N LEU A 432 -2.62 -10.27 0.66
CA LEU A 432 -1.65 -10.97 1.52
C LEU A 432 -2.23 -12.25 2.13
N ALA A 433 -3.52 -12.27 2.50
CA ALA A 433 -4.15 -13.48 3.02
C ALA A 433 -4.25 -14.61 1.98
N MET A 434 -4.20 -14.31 0.68
CA MET A 434 -4.15 -15.34 -0.37
C MET A 434 -2.89 -16.21 -0.22
N VAL A 435 -1.75 -15.57 0.06
CA VAL A 435 -0.44 -16.23 0.13
C VAL A 435 -0.01 -16.57 1.56
N ASP A 436 -0.34 -15.72 2.54
CA ASP A 436 0.09 -15.80 3.94
C ASP A 436 -0.95 -15.20 4.92
N PRO A 437 -2.02 -15.95 5.26
CA PRO A 437 -3.03 -15.51 6.21
C PRO A 437 -2.46 -15.17 7.59
N GLY A 438 -1.39 -15.84 8.02
CA GLY A 438 -0.75 -15.60 9.30
C GLY A 438 -0.16 -14.20 9.39
N PHE A 439 0.58 -13.78 8.35
CA PHE A 439 1.10 -12.41 8.27
C PHE A 439 -0.03 -11.38 8.21
N ALA A 440 -1.05 -11.57 7.36
CA ALA A 440 -2.19 -10.65 7.25
C ALA A 440 -2.90 -10.43 8.61
N LYS A 441 -3.16 -11.51 9.37
CA LYS A 441 -3.73 -11.42 10.72
C LYS A 441 -2.81 -10.65 11.68
N HIS A 442 -1.51 -10.90 11.64
CA HIS A 442 -0.55 -10.19 12.49
C HIS A 442 -0.52 -8.69 12.19
N GLN A 443 -0.53 -8.29 10.91
CA GLN A 443 -0.59 -6.89 10.49
C GLN A 443 -1.86 -6.20 11.02
N LEU A 444 -3.02 -6.83 10.93
CA LEU A 444 -4.27 -6.27 11.47
C LEU A 444 -4.25 -6.17 13.00
N ILE A 445 -3.68 -7.16 13.69
CA ILE A 445 -3.53 -7.11 15.15
C ILE A 445 -2.55 -6.01 15.58
N LEU A 446 -1.51 -5.75 14.79
CA LEU A 446 -0.44 -4.81 15.13
C LEU A 446 -0.99 -3.43 15.49
N PHE A 447 -1.84 -2.87 14.64
CA PHE A 447 -2.49 -1.58 14.85
C PHE A 447 -3.46 -1.54 16.03
N LEU A 448 -3.86 -2.71 16.54
CA LEU A 448 -4.74 -2.87 17.70
C LEU A 448 -3.97 -3.06 19.02
N ARG A 449 -2.63 -3.08 18.97
CA ARG A 449 -1.75 -3.20 20.15
C ARG A 449 -1.66 -1.90 20.93
N GLU A 450 -1.34 -2.03 22.20
CA GLU A 450 -1.27 -0.96 23.20
C GLU A 450 -0.19 0.09 22.89
N TRP A 451 0.82 -0.29 22.10
CA TRP A 451 1.92 0.59 21.64
C TRP A 451 1.69 1.18 20.25
N TYR A 452 0.60 0.83 19.55
CA TYR A 452 0.16 1.45 18.30
C TYR A 452 -1.13 2.26 18.51
N MET A 453 -2.17 1.60 19.03
CA MET A 453 -3.46 2.20 19.33
C MET A 453 -3.33 3.14 20.53
N ARG A 454 -3.87 4.34 20.40
CA ARG A 454 -3.94 5.30 21.50
C ARG A 454 -4.85 4.74 22.61
N PRO A 455 -4.57 4.99 23.90
CA PRO A 455 -5.37 4.45 25.01
C PRO A 455 -6.87 4.78 24.98
N ASN A 456 -7.28 5.81 24.23
CA ASN A 456 -8.68 6.18 24.02
C ASN A 456 -9.38 5.39 22.91
N GLY A 457 -8.69 4.45 22.24
CA GLY A 457 -9.22 3.63 21.15
C GLY A 457 -8.88 4.13 19.73
N GLN A 458 -8.21 5.27 19.56
CA GLN A 458 -7.86 5.79 18.23
C GLN A 458 -6.74 4.95 17.58
N LEU A 459 -6.93 4.57 16.32
CA LEU A 459 -5.86 4.00 15.49
C LEU A 459 -4.99 5.12 14.90
N PRO A 460 -3.67 4.93 14.81
CA PRO A 460 -2.81 5.91 14.14
C PRO A 460 -3.13 5.92 12.65
N ALA A 461 -3.37 7.10 12.07
CA ALA A 461 -3.71 7.22 10.66
C ALA A 461 -2.50 6.92 9.75
N TYR A 462 -1.53 7.82 9.71
CA TYR A 462 -0.30 7.69 8.92
C TYR A 462 0.83 8.57 9.46
N GLU A 463 2.07 8.37 8.99
CA GLU A 463 3.29 8.99 9.56
C GLU A 463 3.24 10.52 9.64
N TRP A 464 2.64 11.19 8.65
CA TRP A 464 2.54 12.66 8.62
C TRP A 464 1.55 13.24 9.64
N SER A 465 0.53 12.49 10.03
CA SER A 465 -0.41 12.87 11.10
C SER A 465 -1.11 11.63 11.66
N PHE A 466 -0.62 11.12 12.80
CA PHE A 466 -1.28 9.97 13.44
C PHE A 466 -2.68 10.30 13.96
N SER A 467 -2.97 11.57 14.24
CA SER A 467 -4.26 12.04 14.78
C SER A 467 -5.37 12.15 13.73
N ASP A 468 -5.04 12.04 12.45
CA ASP A 468 -6.03 12.12 11.38
C ASP A 468 -7.04 10.98 11.45
N VAL A 469 -8.10 11.11 10.65
CA VAL A 469 -9.20 10.16 10.62
C VAL A 469 -9.28 9.53 9.25
N ASN A 470 -9.04 8.22 9.17
CA ASN A 470 -9.24 7.43 7.95
C ASN A 470 -10.55 6.63 8.01
N PRO A 471 -11.04 6.10 6.88
CA PRO A 471 -12.15 5.16 6.87
C PRO A 471 -11.92 3.97 7.82
N PRO A 472 -12.87 3.61 8.69
CA PRO A 472 -12.76 2.50 9.64
C PRO A 472 -12.96 1.12 8.99
N VAL A 473 -12.22 0.83 7.91
CA VAL A 473 -12.28 -0.42 7.14
C VAL A 473 -11.54 -1.60 7.82
N HIS A 474 -10.89 -1.36 8.95
CA HIS A 474 -10.09 -2.39 9.67
C HIS A 474 -10.92 -3.61 10.08
N ALA A 475 -12.16 -3.40 10.56
CA ALA A 475 -13.06 -4.48 10.94
C ALA A 475 -13.49 -5.32 9.73
N TRP A 476 -13.73 -4.67 8.58
CA TRP A 476 -14.02 -5.37 7.34
C TRP A 476 -12.85 -6.25 6.93
N SER A 477 -11.63 -5.72 6.96
CA SER A 477 -10.43 -6.49 6.60
C SER A 477 -10.22 -7.71 7.51
N CYS A 478 -10.41 -7.56 8.82
CA CYS A 478 -10.38 -8.70 9.75
C CYS A 478 -11.36 -9.82 9.34
N LEU A 479 -12.60 -9.47 8.95
CA LEU A 479 -13.56 -10.46 8.45
C LEU A 479 -13.13 -11.08 7.12
N GLN A 480 -12.59 -10.29 6.18
CA GLN A 480 -12.12 -10.82 4.89
C GLN A 480 -10.97 -11.80 5.09
N VAL A 481 -9.97 -11.44 5.90
CA VAL A 481 -8.84 -12.33 6.22
C VAL A 481 -9.30 -13.60 6.92
N TYR A 482 -10.22 -13.50 7.88
CA TYR A 482 -10.83 -14.67 8.53
C TYR A 482 -11.55 -15.57 7.52
N LYS A 483 -12.35 -15.00 6.60
CA LYS A 483 -13.09 -15.74 5.56
C LYS A 483 -12.15 -16.44 4.59
N ILE A 484 -11.11 -15.75 4.11
CA ILE A 484 -10.08 -16.31 3.21
C ILE A 484 -9.35 -17.46 3.89
N ASP A 485 -8.90 -17.27 5.14
CA ASP A 485 -8.20 -18.31 5.89
C ASP A 485 -9.09 -19.52 6.18
N LYS A 486 -10.35 -19.30 6.57
CA LYS A 486 -11.34 -20.36 6.80
C LYS A 486 -11.61 -21.15 5.52
N ALA A 487 -11.70 -20.49 4.37
CA ALA A 487 -11.86 -21.16 3.08
C ALA A 487 -10.64 -22.01 2.71
N LYS A 488 -9.43 -21.52 2.99
CA LYS A 488 -8.17 -22.19 2.68
C LYS A 488 -7.88 -23.39 3.59
N THR A 489 -8.16 -23.27 4.88
CA THR A 489 -7.84 -24.29 5.90
C THR A 489 -9.00 -25.22 6.23
N GLY A 490 -10.23 -24.83 5.85
CA GLY A 490 -11.47 -25.48 6.27
C GLY A 490 -11.81 -25.28 7.75
N LYS A 491 -11.05 -24.45 8.49
CA LYS A 491 -11.21 -24.25 9.94
C LYS A 491 -11.37 -22.76 10.26
N PRO A 492 -12.37 -22.37 11.08
CA PRO A 492 -12.50 -21.01 11.53
C PRO A 492 -11.49 -20.69 12.64
N ASP A 493 -10.82 -19.54 12.53
CA ASP A 493 -9.96 -18.99 13.60
C ASP A 493 -10.76 -18.03 14.48
N ILE A 494 -11.53 -18.59 15.41
CA ILE A 494 -12.38 -17.81 16.33
C ILE A 494 -11.54 -17.00 17.32
N THR A 495 -10.39 -17.52 17.74
CA THR A 495 -9.48 -16.80 18.64
C THR A 495 -8.99 -15.50 18.01
N PHE A 496 -8.68 -15.50 16.71
CA PHE A 496 -8.38 -14.27 15.99
C PHE A 496 -9.55 -13.28 16.04
N LEU A 497 -10.78 -13.71 15.75
CA LEU A 497 -11.97 -12.86 15.80
C LEU A 497 -12.20 -12.28 17.21
N GLU A 498 -12.13 -13.10 18.26
CA GLU A 498 -12.27 -12.63 19.65
C GLU A 498 -11.22 -11.57 20.00
N ARG A 499 -9.96 -11.76 19.60
CA ARG A 499 -8.86 -10.80 19.87
C ARG A 499 -9.12 -9.45 19.20
N VAL A 500 -9.47 -9.44 17.92
CA VAL A 500 -9.69 -8.18 17.19
C VAL A 500 -10.99 -7.53 17.62
N PHE A 501 -12.05 -8.29 17.91
CA PHE A 501 -13.36 -7.79 18.32
C PHE A 501 -13.26 -6.88 19.55
N GLN A 502 -12.54 -7.31 20.59
CA GLN A 502 -12.42 -6.53 21.83
C GLN A 502 -11.72 -5.18 21.60
N LYS A 503 -10.67 -5.16 20.77
CA LYS A 503 -9.93 -3.93 20.44
C LYS A 503 -10.72 -3.02 19.49
N LEU A 504 -11.40 -3.61 18.51
CA LEU A 504 -12.28 -2.89 17.62
C LEU A 504 -13.51 -2.33 18.36
N LEU A 505 -13.98 -2.96 19.44
CA LEU A 505 -15.03 -2.38 20.27
C LEU A 505 -14.58 -1.06 20.93
N LEU A 506 -13.31 -0.95 21.35
CA LEU A 506 -12.73 0.29 21.85
C LEU A 506 -12.66 1.36 20.76
N ASN A 507 -12.18 0.98 19.57
CA ASN A 507 -12.12 1.91 18.44
C ASN A 507 -13.52 2.37 17.99
N PHE A 508 -14.48 1.46 17.89
CA PHE A 508 -15.88 1.77 17.61
C PHE A 508 -16.43 2.78 18.63
N THR A 509 -16.16 2.57 19.92
CA THR A 509 -16.59 3.47 20.99
C THR A 509 -15.91 4.84 20.90
N TRP A 510 -14.64 4.90 20.49
CA TRP A 510 -13.95 6.15 20.20
C TRP A 510 -14.67 6.93 19.08
N TRP A 511 -15.03 6.25 17.99
CA TRP A 511 -15.77 6.85 16.88
C TRP A 511 -17.11 7.45 17.35
N VAL A 512 -17.93 6.67 18.04
CA VAL A 512 -19.22 7.14 18.58
C VAL A 512 -19.04 8.36 19.49
N ASN A 513 -18.02 8.39 20.34
CA ASN A 513 -17.86 9.47 21.30
C ASN A 513 -17.14 10.73 20.74
N ARG A 514 -16.36 10.59 19.67
CA ARG A 514 -15.49 11.68 19.16
C ARG A 514 -15.89 12.19 17.79
N LYS A 515 -16.69 11.43 17.05
CA LYS A 515 -17.03 11.70 15.65
C LYS A 515 -18.54 11.81 15.43
N ASP A 516 -19.36 11.67 16.48
CA ASP A 516 -20.77 12.05 16.50
C ASP A 516 -20.98 13.17 17.52
N MET A 517 -20.58 14.40 17.17
CA MET A 517 -20.53 15.54 18.10
C MET A 517 -21.87 15.85 18.77
N HIS A 518 -22.97 15.53 18.11
CA HIS A 518 -24.32 15.86 18.57
C HIS A 518 -25.11 14.65 19.08
N GLY A 519 -24.52 13.44 19.09
CA GLY A 519 -25.19 12.21 19.51
C GLY A 519 -26.38 11.84 18.61
N LYS A 520 -26.32 12.22 17.32
CA LYS A 520 -27.41 12.04 16.35
C LYS A 520 -27.20 10.82 15.45
N ASN A 521 -26.11 10.06 15.64
CA ASN A 521 -25.65 9.01 14.74
C ASN A 521 -25.38 9.55 13.32
N VAL A 522 -24.84 10.77 13.25
CA VAL A 522 -24.31 11.40 12.04
C VAL A 522 -22.83 11.61 12.30
N PHE A 523 -22.00 10.93 11.51
CA PHE A 523 -20.57 10.85 11.80
C PHE A 523 -19.77 11.78 10.90
N GLU A 524 -18.86 12.52 11.52
CA GLU A 524 -18.05 13.57 10.91
C GLU A 524 -16.57 13.33 11.22
N GLY A 525 -15.66 13.67 10.31
CA GLY A 525 -14.25 13.39 10.50
C GLY A 525 -13.29 14.19 9.63
N GLY A 526 -13.79 15.07 8.77
CA GLY A 526 -12.97 15.85 7.84
C GLY A 526 -12.41 14.95 6.73
N PHE A 527 -11.10 14.71 6.78
CA PHE A 527 -10.27 13.99 5.79
C PHE A 527 -10.88 12.68 5.27
N LEU A 528 -11.26 11.74 6.15
CA LEU A 528 -11.89 10.45 5.84
C LEU A 528 -11.28 9.70 4.63
N GLY A 529 -9.98 9.91 4.33
CA GLY A 529 -9.24 9.25 3.25
C GLY A 529 -9.67 9.62 1.83
N LEU A 530 -10.43 10.73 1.65
CA LEU A 530 -10.92 11.20 0.35
C LEU A 530 -10.61 12.70 0.20
N ASP A 531 -9.33 13.02 0.16
CA ASP A 531 -8.71 14.33 0.37
C ASP A 531 -9.47 15.48 -0.31
N ASN A 532 -9.49 15.48 -1.64
CA ASN A 532 -10.05 16.58 -2.44
C ASN A 532 -11.46 16.29 -2.98
N ILE A 533 -12.16 15.24 -2.52
CA ILE A 533 -13.46 14.83 -3.11
C ILE A 533 -14.57 15.87 -2.88
N GLY A 534 -14.44 16.66 -1.81
CA GLY A 534 -15.42 17.67 -1.41
C GLY A 534 -15.29 18.99 -2.17
N VAL A 535 -16.27 19.86 -1.97
CA VAL A 535 -16.35 21.22 -2.57
C VAL A 535 -15.34 22.19 -1.92
N PHE A 536 -14.94 21.91 -0.68
CA PHE A 536 -13.92 22.63 0.09
C PHE A 536 -13.17 21.64 0.98
N ASP A 537 -12.05 22.06 1.56
CA ASP A 537 -11.31 21.28 2.54
C ASP A 537 -12.17 21.00 3.78
N ARG A 538 -12.51 19.72 3.97
CA ARG A 538 -13.37 19.24 5.05
C ARG A 538 -12.68 19.19 6.41
N SER A 539 -11.35 19.28 6.44
CA SER A 539 -10.53 19.26 7.66
C SER A 539 -10.37 20.66 8.27
N ASN A 540 -10.70 21.71 7.52
CA ASN A 540 -10.61 23.10 7.93
C ASN A 540 -11.97 23.68 8.38
N THR A 541 -11.95 24.93 8.86
CA THR A 541 -13.18 25.61 9.28
C THR A 541 -14.16 25.71 8.11
N ILE A 542 -15.36 25.16 8.30
CA ILE A 542 -16.40 25.16 7.30
C ILE A 542 -16.86 26.61 7.03
N PRO A 543 -16.97 27.03 5.75
CA PRO A 543 -17.41 28.38 5.39
C PRO A 543 -18.73 28.76 6.06
N GLY A 544 -18.84 30.04 6.47
CA GLY A 544 -20.06 30.57 7.10
C GLY A 544 -20.35 30.06 8.52
N GLY A 545 -19.40 29.36 9.15
CA GLY A 545 -19.52 28.88 10.53
C GLY A 545 -20.50 27.73 10.72
N GLY A 546 -20.83 27.02 9.64
CA GLY A 546 -21.67 25.81 9.68
C GLY A 546 -20.93 24.56 10.12
N SER A 547 -21.65 23.44 10.18
CA SER A 547 -21.11 22.09 10.35
C SER A 547 -21.46 21.20 9.15
N LEU A 548 -20.58 20.26 8.80
CA LEU A 548 -20.76 19.37 7.66
C LEU A 548 -21.24 18.01 8.12
N GLU A 549 -22.46 17.64 7.75
CA GLU A 549 -22.99 16.30 7.94
C GLU A 549 -22.57 15.42 6.77
N GLN A 550 -21.67 14.48 7.05
CA GLN A 550 -20.98 13.68 6.05
C GLN A 550 -21.68 12.33 5.81
N ALA A 551 -22.14 12.09 4.57
CA ALA A 551 -22.83 10.85 4.21
C ALA A 551 -21.85 9.65 4.19
N ASP A 552 -20.59 9.87 3.81
CA ASP A 552 -19.54 8.86 3.83
C ASP A 552 -19.15 8.45 5.25
N GLY A 553 -18.85 9.40 6.14
CA GLY A 553 -18.54 9.12 7.55
C GLY A 553 -19.62 8.28 8.22
N THR A 554 -20.89 8.62 7.96
CA THR A 554 -22.05 7.89 8.47
C THR A 554 -22.17 6.49 7.84
N SER A 555 -21.93 6.36 6.53
CA SER A 555 -21.94 5.08 5.83
C SER A 555 -20.84 4.13 6.29
N TRP A 556 -19.65 4.65 6.54
CA TRP A 556 -18.54 3.87 7.08
C TRP A 556 -18.85 3.29 8.46
N MET A 557 -19.49 4.08 9.33
CA MET A 557 -19.88 3.60 10.65
C MET A 557 -21.03 2.59 10.61
N ALA A 558 -21.94 2.71 9.64
CA ALA A 558 -22.95 1.67 9.39
C ALA A 558 -22.30 0.35 8.94
N MET A 559 -21.32 0.42 8.02
CA MET A 559 -20.53 -0.75 7.60
C MET A 559 -19.76 -1.34 8.78
N TYR A 560 -19.12 -0.51 9.62
CA TYR A 560 -18.44 -0.95 10.83
C TYR A 560 -19.40 -1.64 11.81
N CYS A 561 -20.61 -1.10 12.02
CA CYS A 561 -21.65 -1.78 12.81
C CYS A 561 -21.96 -3.17 12.29
N LEU A 562 -22.18 -3.32 10.97
CA LEU A 562 -22.49 -4.62 10.37
C LEU A 562 -21.32 -5.59 10.45
N ASN A 563 -20.08 -5.12 10.27
CA ASN A 563 -18.89 -5.96 10.44
C ASN A 563 -18.78 -6.48 11.88
N MET A 564 -18.99 -5.62 12.88
CA MET A 564 -18.96 -6.05 14.28
C MET A 564 -20.12 -6.99 14.63
N LEU A 565 -21.30 -6.77 14.03
CA LEU A 565 -22.45 -7.69 14.15
C LEU A 565 -22.09 -9.07 13.56
N GLU A 566 -21.52 -9.12 12.36
CA GLU A 566 -21.11 -10.38 11.72
C GLU A 566 -20.05 -11.11 12.56
N MET A 567 -19.03 -10.40 13.07
CA MET A 567 -18.04 -10.99 13.98
C MET A 567 -18.69 -11.57 15.23
N ALA A 568 -19.55 -10.81 15.91
CA ALA A 568 -20.23 -11.26 17.12
C ALA A 568 -21.10 -12.51 16.85
N LEU A 569 -21.80 -12.54 15.71
CA LEU A 569 -22.59 -13.69 15.30
C LEU A 569 -21.72 -14.92 14.99
N GLU A 570 -20.60 -14.76 14.27
CA GLU A 570 -19.66 -15.86 14.01
C GLU A 570 -19.05 -16.41 15.32
N ILE A 571 -18.65 -15.54 16.25
CA ILE A 571 -18.12 -15.96 17.56
C ILE A 571 -19.21 -16.64 18.39
N SER A 572 -20.46 -16.14 18.35
CA SER A 572 -21.57 -16.71 19.12
C SER A 572 -21.90 -18.16 18.79
N GLN A 573 -21.49 -18.64 17.61
CA GLN A 573 -21.60 -20.05 17.22
C GLN A 573 -20.75 -20.98 18.11
N TYR A 574 -19.77 -20.42 18.82
CA TYR A 574 -18.82 -21.13 19.68
C TYR A 574 -18.87 -20.63 21.13
N ASN A 575 -19.27 -19.37 21.35
CA ASN A 575 -19.35 -18.77 22.67
C ASN A 575 -20.59 -17.86 22.78
N THR A 576 -21.64 -18.37 23.42
CA THR A 576 -22.94 -17.70 23.53
C THR A 576 -22.90 -16.35 24.25
N ALA A 577 -21.84 -16.05 25.01
CA ALA A 577 -21.68 -14.73 25.65
C ALA A 577 -21.62 -13.57 24.64
N TYR A 578 -21.23 -13.84 23.39
CA TYR A 578 -21.21 -12.84 22.32
C TYR A 578 -22.59 -12.60 21.70
N GLU A 579 -23.60 -13.42 22.00
CA GLU A 579 -24.96 -13.20 21.51
C GLU A 579 -25.52 -11.88 22.06
N ASP A 580 -25.25 -11.53 23.33
CA ASP A 580 -25.80 -10.31 23.93
C ASP A 580 -25.35 -9.01 23.23
N VAL A 581 -24.11 -8.97 22.74
CA VAL A 581 -23.59 -7.77 22.07
C VAL A 581 -24.07 -7.64 20.62
N THR A 582 -24.64 -8.69 20.03
CA THR A 582 -25.23 -8.62 18.66
C THR A 582 -26.37 -7.61 18.61
N THR A 583 -27.25 -7.57 19.62
CA THR A 583 -28.36 -6.61 19.72
C THR A 583 -27.85 -5.17 19.69
N LYS A 584 -26.76 -4.88 20.40
CA LYS A 584 -26.14 -3.54 20.40
C LYS A 584 -25.77 -3.11 18.98
N PHE A 585 -25.15 -3.97 18.18
CA PHE A 585 -24.69 -3.58 16.84
C PHE A 585 -25.85 -3.49 15.84
N PHE A 586 -26.84 -4.39 15.98
CA PHE A 586 -28.07 -4.32 15.20
C PHE A 586 -28.86 -3.03 15.47
N GLU A 587 -29.16 -2.71 16.72
CA GLU A 587 -29.91 -1.49 17.05
C GLU A 587 -29.15 -0.23 16.62
N HIS A 588 -27.84 -0.19 16.85
CA HIS A 588 -27.01 0.94 16.45
C HIS A 588 -26.99 1.12 14.92
N PHE A 589 -26.93 0.03 14.15
CA PHE A 589 -27.09 0.09 12.70
C PHE A 589 -28.46 0.67 12.30
N VAL A 590 -29.54 0.27 12.97
CA VAL A 590 -30.89 0.82 12.71
C VAL A 590 -30.97 2.31 13.00
N TYR A 591 -30.33 2.81 14.06
CA TYR A 591 -30.28 4.24 14.35
C TYR A 591 -29.51 5.03 13.30
N ILE A 592 -28.38 4.50 12.82
CA ILE A 592 -27.61 5.11 11.71
C ILE A 592 -28.42 5.10 10.41
N ALA A 593 -29.08 3.99 10.10
CA ALA A 593 -29.90 3.90 8.89
C ALA A 593 -31.08 4.89 8.93
N GLU A 594 -31.68 5.10 10.11
CA GLU A 594 -32.71 6.12 10.30
C GLU A 594 -32.17 7.54 10.09
N SER A 595 -31.02 7.90 10.67
CA SER A 595 -30.46 9.25 10.54
C SER A 595 -30.20 9.64 9.08
N LEU A 596 -29.71 8.69 8.29
CA LEU A 596 -29.36 8.89 6.88
C LEU A 596 -30.60 8.92 5.96
N ASN A 597 -31.68 8.20 6.31
CA ASN A 597 -32.85 8.03 5.43
C ASN A 597 -34.08 8.87 5.82
N ARG A 598 -34.16 9.45 7.03
CA ARG A 598 -35.36 10.12 7.54
C ARG A 598 -35.55 11.53 6.98
N ILE A 599 -36.74 11.79 6.45
CA ILE A 599 -37.23 13.12 6.07
C ILE A 599 -38.17 13.60 7.19
N GLY A 600 -37.87 14.75 7.81
CA GLY A 600 -38.72 15.36 8.84
C GLY A 600 -38.95 16.85 8.58
N GLU A 601 -39.99 17.45 9.17
CA GLU A 601 -40.37 18.86 8.94
C GLU A 601 -39.25 19.87 9.24
N ASN A 602 -38.25 19.50 10.05
CA ASN A 602 -37.10 20.33 10.46
C ASN A 602 -35.73 19.70 10.13
N TRP A 603 -35.68 18.64 9.31
CA TRP A 603 -34.45 17.90 8.99
C TRP A 603 -34.45 17.42 7.53
N THR A 604 -33.50 17.90 6.74
CA THR A 604 -33.27 17.42 5.37
C THR A 604 -32.38 16.19 5.41
N SER A 605 -32.95 15.04 5.07
CA SER A 605 -32.24 13.78 4.79
C SER A 605 -31.06 13.99 3.82
N SER A 606 -30.02 13.16 3.92
CA SER A 606 -28.96 13.09 2.90
C SER A 606 -29.49 12.58 1.55
N TRP A 607 -30.64 11.91 1.53
CA TRP A 607 -31.27 11.43 0.30
C TRP A 607 -32.11 12.51 -0.40
N ASP A 608 -31.78 12.78 -1.66
CA ASP A 608 -32.59 13.60 -2.57
C ASP A 608 -33.52 12.69 -3.40
N GLU A 609 -34.85 12.82 -3.22
CA GLU A 609 -35.83 11.96 -3.93
C GLU A 609 -35.96 12.28 -5.41
N GLU A 610 -35.70 13.53 -5.81
CA GLU A 610 -35.81 14.01 -7.19
C GLU A 610 -34.62 13.50 -8.02
N GLU A 611 -33.41 13.67 -7.51
CA GLU A 611 -32.20 13.21 -8.17
C GLU A 611 -31.89 11.73 -7.92
N GLY A 612 -32.46 11.15 -6.87
CA GLY A 612 -32.29 9.74 -6.52
C GLY A 612 -30.87 9.42 -6.07
N PHE A 613 -30.27 10.28 -5.25
CA PHE A 613 -28.88 10.17 -4.81
C PHE A 613 -28.68 10.67 -3.37
N PHE A 614 -27.58 10.23 -2.72
CA PHE A 614 -27.20 10.68 -1.38
C PHE A 614 -26.13 11.78 -1.43
N TYR A 615 -26.30 12.82 -0.62
CA TYR A 615 -25.43 14.00 -0.58
C TYR A 615 -25.02 14.36 0.85
N ASP A 616 -23.86 14.99 0.99
CA ASP A 616 -23.49 15.71 2.21
C ASP A 616 -24.44 16.90 2.42
N VAL A 617 -24.65 17.26 3.69
CA VAL A 617 -25.52 18.39 4.05
C VAL A 617 -24.73 19.38 4.90
N LEU A 618 -24.72 20.64 4.48
CA LEU A 618 -24.16 21.74 5.26
C LEU A 618 -25.25 22.32 6.17
N ALA A 619 -25.07 22.16 7.48
CA ALA A 619 -25.92 22.75 8.51
C ALA A 619 -25.40 24.14 8.88
N MET A 620 -26.11 25.18 8.46
CA MET A 620 -25.74 26.57 8.70
C MET A 620 -26.28 27.10 10.04
N PRO A 621 -25.63 28.13 10.63
CA PRO A 621 -26.21 28.86 11.75
C PRO A 621 -27.62 29.36 11.42
N GLY A 622 -28.56 29.20 12.37
CA GLY A 622 -29.96 29.60 12.18
C GLY A 622 -30.88 28.51 11.61
N GLY A 623 -30.40 27.26 11.48
CA GLY A 623 -31.25 26.09 11.14
C GLY A 623 -31.52 25.93 9.65
N ARG A 624 -30.72 26.57 8.78
CA ARG A 624 -30.76 26.38 7.34
C ARG A 624 -29.86 25.20 6.95
N TYR A 625 -30.36 24.30 6.12
CA TYR A 625 -29.58 23.18 5.58
C TYR A 625 -29.38 23.36 4.08
N ILE A 626 -28.19 23.04 3.59
CA ILE A 626 -27.80 23.17 2.18
C ILE A 626 -27.22 21.83 1.71
N PRO A 627 -27.92 21.07 0.84
CA PRO A 627 -27.36 19.85 0.28
C PRO A 627 -26.22 20.19 -0.69
N LEU A 628 -25.11 19.47 -0.57
CA LEU A 628 -23.98 19.54 -1.49
C LEU A 628 -24.21 18.54 -2.62
N LYS A 629 -24.86 18.99 -3.71
CA LYS A 629 -25.31 18.13 -4.83
C LYS A 629 -24.17 17.67 -5.74
N VAL A 630 -23.18 17.00 -5.15
CA VAL A 630 -22.04 16.39 -5.82
C VAL A 630 -22.21 14.88 -5.82
N ARG A 631 -22.59 14.32 -6.97
CA ARG A 631 -22.59 12.87 -7.19
C ARG A 631 -21.17 12.32 -7.20
N SER A 632 -20.80 11.65 -6.10
CA SER A 632 -19.45 11.10 -5.88
C SER A 632 -19.49 9.79 -5.09
N PHE A 633 -18.32 9.20 -4.84
CA PHE A 633 -18.16 8.08 -3.91
C PHE A 633 -18.72 8.34 -2.52
N VAL A 634 -18.85 9.60 -2.11
CA VAL A 634 -19.48 9.98 -0.84
C VAL A 634 -20.89 9.40 -0.74
N GLY A 635 -21.73 9.65 -1.75
CA GLY A 635 -23.08 9.11 -1.82
C GLY A 635 -23.12 7.60 -2.11
N LEU A 636 -22.21 7.11 -2.95
CA LEU A 636 -22.14 5.68 -3.30
C LEU A 636 -21.67 4.80 -2.13
N SER A 637 -20.93 5.36 -1.17
CA SER A 637 -20.44 4.63 0.00
C SER A 637 -21.56 4.03 0.87
N THR A 638 -22.78 4.59 0.77
CA THR A 638 -23.99 4.03 1.39
C THR A 638 -24.27 2.58 0.97
N LEU A 639 -23.80 2.17 -0.21
CA LEU A 639 -23.95 0.80 -0.71
C LEU A 639 -23.11 -0.22 0.06
N PHE A 640 -22.01 0.19 0.72
CA PHE A 640 -21.07 -0.73 1.37
C PHE A 640 -21.64 -1.39 2.62
N ALA A 641 -22.55 -0.71 3.32
CA ALA A 641 -23.18 -1.20 4.53
C ALA A 641 -24.36 -2.13 4.17
N VAL A 642 -24.03 -3.36 3.78
CA VAL A 642 -24.98 -4.42 3.46
C VAL A 642 -24.56 -5.75 4.08
N PHE A 643 -25.49 -6.46 4.71
CA PHE A 643 -25.24 -7.76 5.33
C PHE A 643 -26.48 -8.66 5.25
N VAL A 644 -26.27 -9.95 4.96
CA VAL A 644 -27.33 -10.96 4.91
C VAL A 644 -27.25 -11.84 6.15
N LEU A 645 -28.23 -11.69 7.03
CA LEU A 645 -28.46 -12.60 8.15
C LEU A 645 -29.08 -13.89 7.61
N LYS A 646 -28.24 -14.91 7.41
CA LYS A 646 -28.70 -16.22 6.94
C LYS A 646 -29.62 -16.87 7.98
N LYS A 647 -30.72 -17.47 7.54
CA LYS A 647 -31.66 -18.20 8.41
C LYS A 647 -30.96 -19.25 9.28
N GLU A 648 -29.96 -19.94 8.73
CA GLU A 648 -29.21 -21.01 9.41
C GLU A 648 -28.39 -20.48 10.59
N LEU A 649 -27.94 -19.22 10.50
CA LEU A 649 -27.25 -18.52 11.57
C LEU A 649 -28.25 -18.11 12.66
N LEU A 650 -29.38 -17.53 12.26
CA LEU A 650 -30.43 -17.05 13.18
C LEU A 650 -31.03 -18.16 14.06
N VAL A 651 -31.16 -19.39 13.54
CA VAL A 651 -31.62 -20.56 14.31
C VAL A 651 -30.72 -20.85 15.52
N LYS A 652 -29.44 -20.47 15.47
CA LYS A 652 -28.44 -20.75 16.51
C LYS A 652 -28.26 -19.59 17.50
N VAL A 653 -28.91 -18.45 17.27
CA VAL A 653 -28.91 -17.26 18.15
C VAL A 653 -30.35 -16.83 18.48
N PRO A 654 -31.10 -17.68 19.20
CA PRO A 654 -32.53 -17.47 19.42
C PRO A 654 -32.86 -16.22 20.24
N ASP A 655 -31.99 -15.81 21.17
CA ASP A 655 -32.22 -14.63 22.01
C ASP A 655 -32.03 -13.35 21.19
N PHE A 656 -30.98 -13.30 20.37
CA PHE A 656 -30.79 -12.21 19.40
C PHE A 656 -31.98 -12.13 18.45
N TYR A 657 -32.42 -13.25 17.87
CA TYR A 657 -33.54 -13.25 16.93
C TYR A 657 -34.84 -12.79 17.59
N HIS A 658 -35.09 -13.17 18.85
CA HIS A 658 -36.23 -12.68 19.61
C HIS A 658 -36.17 -11.16 19.81
N ARG A 659 -35.01 -10.62 20.22
CA ARG A 659 -34.79 -9.18 20.42
C ARG A 659 -34.93 -8.39 19.12
N LEU A 660 -34.39 -8.91 18.00
CA LEU A 660 -34.54 -8.33 16.67
C LEU A 660 -36.02 -8.20 16.29
N LYS A 661 -36.81 -9.28 16.45
CA LYS A 661 -38.25 -9.25 16.15
C LYS A 661 -39.01 -8.27 17.05
N TRP A 662 -38.70 -8.26 18.35
CA TRP A 662 -39.29 -7.32 19.29
C TRP A 662 -38.99 -5.87 18.90
N PHE A 663 -37.73 -5.56 18.58
CA PHE A 663 -37.31 -4.20 18.23
C PHE A 663 -37.97 -3.73 16.93
N GLN A 664 -38.02 -4.58 15.90
CA GLN A 664 -38.74 -4.29 14.65
C GLN A 664 -40.23 -3.97 14.93
N GLN A 665 -40.91 -4.81 15.70
CA GLN A 665 -42.32 -4.61 16.05
C GLN A 665 -42.54 -3.35 16.91
N TYR A 666 -41.61 -3.05 17.82
CA TYR A 666 -41.65 -1.83 18.61
C TYR A 666 -41.55 -0.60 17.70
N ARG A 667 -40.59 -0.57 16.77
CA ARG A 667 -40.42 0.54 15.83
C ARG A 667 -41.64 0.72 14.93
N GLU A 668 -42.18 -0.37 14.40
CA GLU A 668 -43.39 -0.36 13.58
C GLU A 668 -44.58 0.23 14.35
N LYS A 669 -44.84 -0.22 15.58
CA LYS A 669 -45.91 0.30 16.44
C LYS A 669 -45.76 1.78 16.79
N ASN A 670 -44.54 2.31 16.76
CA ASN A 670 -44.23 3.70 17.08
C ASN A 670 -44.01 4.58 15.83
N ASN A 671 -44.34 4.09 14.62
CA ASN A 671 -44.11 4.80 13.36
C ASN A 671 -42.65 5.28 13.17
N GLN A 672 -41.69 4.49 13.64
CA GLN A 672 -40.25 4.75 13.49
C GLN A 672 -39.72 4.11 12.20
N TYR A 673 -38.57 4.56 11.72
CA TYR A 673 -37.96 4.02 10.50
C TYR A 673 -37.69 2.51 10.61
N LEU A 674 -38.07 1.75 9.57
CA LEU A 674 -37.88 0.30 9.48
C LEU A 674 -36.79 -0.01 8.46
N VAL A 675 -35.69 -0.60 8.91
CA VAL A 675 -34.58 -1.04 8.06
C VAL A 675 -34.90 -2.32 7.30
N ILE A 676 -35.62 -3.25 7.95
CA ILE A 676 -35.99 -4.53 7.36
C ILE A 676 -37.29 -4.30 6.56
N GLU A 677 -37.20 -4.34 5.22
CA GLU A 677 -38.35 -4.15 4.32
C GLU A 677 -39.35 -5.31 4.41
N GLU A 678 -38.86 -6.55 4.45
CA GLU A 678 -39.69 -7.76 4.58
C GLU A 678 -39.11 -8.68 5.65
N LEU A 679 -39.89 -8.92 6.72
CA LEU A 679 -39.56 -9.91 7.75
C LEU A 679 -40.49 -11.11 7.61
N LYS A 680 -40.02 -12.17 6.95
CA LYS A 680 -40.73 -13.45 6.84
C LYS A 680 -40.11 -14.48 7.77
N GLU A 681 -40.95 -15.23 8.48
CA GLU A 681 -40.45 -16.32 9.32
C GLU A 681 -39.75 -17.37 8.45
N HIS A 682 -38.54 -17.75 8.86
CA HIS A 682 -37.68 -18.77 8.21
C HIS A 682 -36.98 -18.36 6.90
N ASP A 683 -37.01 -17.08 6.53
CA ASP A 683 -36.21 -16.54 5.42
C ASP A 683 -34.91 -15.86 5.92
N ASP A 684 -33.99 -15.61 4.99
CA ASP A 684 -32.85 -14.73 5.24
C ASP A 684 -33.34 -13.29 5.48
N ILE A 685 -32.58 -12.48 6.22
CA ILE A 685 -32.89 -11.07 6.47
C ILE A 685 -31.79 -10.21 5.87
N LEU A 686 -32.17 -9.21 5.07
CA LEU A 686 -31.24 -8.19 4.57
C LEU A 686 -31.18 -7.01 5.53
N LEU A 687 -29.98 -6.65 5.95
CA LEU A 687 -29.67 -5.37 6.59
C LEU A 687 -28.93 -4.51 5.58
N SER A 688 -29.50 -3.37 5.21
CA SER A 688 -28.87 -2.42 4.29
C SER A 688 -29.23 -0.97 4.65
N LEU A 689 -28.30 -0.04 4.41
CA LEU A 689 -28.60 1.39 4.44
C LEU A 689 -29.54 1.84 3.32
N VAL A 690 -29.57 1.11 2.20
CA VAL A 690 -30.24 1.50 0.97
C VAL A 690 -31.39 0.53 0.69
N PRO A 691 -32.66 0.96 0.91
CA PRO A 691 -33.84 0.19 0.53
C PRO A 691 -33.87 -0.14 -0.96
N MET A 692 -34.56 -1.22 -1.36
CA MET A 692 -34.56 -1.70 -2.75
C MET A 692 -34.99 -0.65 -3.77
N SER A 693 -35.97 0.19 -3.41
CA SER A 693 -36.45 1.28 -4.28
C SER A 693 -35.38 2.34 -4.57
N ARG A 694 -34.58 2.71 -3.55
CA ARG A 694 -33.46 3.65 -3.65
C ARG A 694 -32.26 3.01 -4.34
N LEU A 695 -32.00 1.73 -4.07
CA LEU A 695 -30.94 0.96 -4.73
C LEU A 695 -31.10 0.99 -6.25
N LYS A 696 -32.32 0.74 -6.76
CA LYS A 696 -32.61 0.83 -8.20
C LYS A 696 -32.37 2.22 -8.79
N LYS A 697 -32.58 3.31 -8.03
CA LYS A 697 -32.30 4.67 -8.47
C LYS A 697 -30.79 4.94 -8.52
N LEU A 698 -30.06 4.61 -7.45
CA LEU A 698 -28.59 4.76 -7.39
C LEU A 698 -27.87 3.97 -8.50
N LEU A 699 -28.31 2.73 -8.75
CA LEU A 699 -27.69 1.89 -9.78
C LEU A 699 -27.85 2.45 -11.20
N LYS A 700 -28.85 3.30 -11.45
CA LYS A 700 -28.95 3.98 -12.76
C LYS A 700 -27.77 4.92 -12.97
N ALA A 701 -27.48 5.78 -12.00
CA ALA A 701 -26.33 6.68 -12.09
C ALA A 701 -25.00 5.90 -12.05
N LEU A 702 -24.86 4.93 -11.14
CA LEU A 702 -23.64 4.12 -11.00
C LEU A 702 -23.23 3.43 -12.31
N LEU A 703 -24.21 2.92 -13.06
CA LEU A 703 -23.99 2.11 -14.25
C LEU A 703 -24.14 2.91 -15.56
N ASP A 704 -24.33 4.22 -15.51
CA ASP A 704 -24.37 5.10 -16.69
C ASP A 704 -22.95 5.49 -17.11
N GLU A 705 -22.64 5.30 -18.39
CA GLU A 705 -21.32 5.61 -18.95
C GLU A 705 -21.05 7.12 -19.01
N ASN A 706 -22.11 7.94 -19.04
CA ASN A 706 -22.04 9.40 -18.97
C ASN A 706 -21.97 9.91 -17.52
N GLU A 707 -22.01 9.01 -16.53
CA GLU A 707 -21.86 9.34 -15.12
C GLU A 707 -20.64 8.61 -14.55
N PHE A 708 -20.85 7.48 -13.89
CA PHE A 708 -19.82 6.80 -13.10
C PHE A 708 -19.14 5.64 -13.83
N LEU A 709 -19.84 4.93 -14.73
CA LEU A 709 -19.30 3.74 -15.38
C LEU A 709 -18.26 4.14 -16.44
N SER A 710 -17.01 3.74 -16.23
CA SER A 710 -15.90 3.98 -17.16
C SER A 710 -15.38 2.68 -17.76
N LYS A 711 -14.40 2.79 -18.66
CA LYS A 711 -13.67 1.64 -19.21
C LYS A 711 -12.90 0.86 -18.13
N GLY A 712 -12.36 1.55 -17.13
CA GLY A 712 -11.55 0.95 -16.06
C GLY A 712 -12.33 0.57 -14.80
N GLY A 713 -13.62 0.91 -14.68
CA GLY A 713 -14.41 0.67 -13.46
C GLY A 713 -15.33 1.85 -13.15
N ILE A 714 -15.60 2.09 -11.87
CA ILE A 714 -16.45 3.19 -11.39
C ILE A 714 -15.57 4.40 -11.03
N ARG A 715 -15.90 5.56 -11.60
CA ARG A 715 -15.26 6.86 -11.32
C ARG A 715 -15.56 7.33 -9.89
N SER A 716 -14.65 8.10 -9.31
CA SER A 716 -14.82 8.69 -7.97
C SER A 716 -15.84 9.84 -7.92
N ILE A 717 -15.97 10.60 -9.01
CA ILE A 717 -17.02 11.61 -9.23
C ILE A 717 -17.73 11.32 -10.56
N SER A 718 -19.03 11.57 -10.59
CA SER A 718 -19.85 11.45 -11.80
C SER A 718 -19.38 12.44 -12.87
N LYS A 719 -19.25 11.96 -14.10
CA LYS A 719 -18.85 12.79 -15.25
C LYS A 719 -19.81 13.95 -15.55
N ILE A 720 -21.03 13.96 -15.01
CA ILE A 720 -21.94 15.12 -15.12
C ILE A 720 -21.32 16.42 -14.59
N HIS A 721 -20.34 16.33 -13.70
CA HIS A 721 -19.62 17.47 -13.14
C HIS A 721 -18.50 17.98 -14.06
N GLU A 722 -18.41 17.53 -15.31
CA GLU A 722 -17.52 18.12 -16.32
C GLU A 722 -17.88 19.57 -16.65
N HIS A 723 -19.13 19.98 -16.40
CA HIS A 723 -19.59 21.37 -16.50
C HIS A 723 -19.50 22.15 -15.18
N GLY A 724 -18.90 21.53 -14.16
CA GLY A 724 -18.70 22.09 -12.84
C GLY A 724 -19.93 22.11 -11.95
N TYR A 725 -19.69 22.03 -10.65
CA TYR A 725 -20.67 22.28 -9.60
C TYR A 725 -20.23 23.48 -8.79
N THR A 726 -21.12 24.47 -8.57
CA THR A 726 -20.79 25.63 -7.75
C THR A 726 -21.90 26.01 -6.78
N LEU A 727 -21.48 26.49 -5.60
CA LEU A 727 -22.32 26.94 -4.51
C LEU A 727 -21.85 28.32 -4.05
N ASN A 728 -22.78 29.17 -3.62
CA ASN A 728 -22.47 30.44 -2.96
C ASN A 728 -22.82 30.36 -1.47
N ILE A 729 -21.82 30.53 -0.61
CA ILE A 729 -21.97 30.61 0.85
C ILE A 729 -21.44 31.98 1.28
N ASP A 730 -22.31 32.81 1.89
CA ASP A 730 -21.97 34.14 2.40
C ASP A 730 -21.21 35.04 1.42
N GLY A 731 -21.55 34.95 0.13
CA GLY A 731 -20.93 35.76 -0.93
C GLY A 731 -19.64 35.16 -1.51
N GLN A 732 -19.14 34.06 -0.97
CA GLN A 732 -18.00 33.31 -1.49
C GLN A 732 -18.46 32.15 -2.37
N ARG A 733 -17.81 31.99 -3.53
CA ARG A 733 -18.11 30.92 -4.49
C ARG A 733 -17.20 29.73 -4.22
N PHE A 734 -17.80 28.57 -3.97
CA PHE A 734 -17.12 27.28 -3.85
C PHE A 734 -17.55 26.35 -4.97
N GLY A 735 -16.71 25.39 -5.37
CA GLY A 735 -17.04 24.47 -6.44
C GLY A 735 -16.00 23.39 -6.71
N LEU A 736 -16.35 22.49 -7.61
CA LEU A 736 -15.45 21.47 -8.15
C LEU A 736 -15.85 21.13 -9.58
N ASP A 737 -14.89 20.55 -10.30
CA ASP A 737 -15.04 20.05 -11.66
C ASP A 737 -14.58 18.59 -11.72
N TYR A 738 -15.10 17.84 -12.69
CA TYR A 738 -14.63 16.50 -13.01
C TYR A 738 -13.20 16.52 -13.57
N GLN A 739 -12.28 15.82 -12.92
CA GLN A 739 -10.86 15.73 -13.24
C GLN A 739 -10.49 14.25 -13.37
N PRO A 740 -10.42 13.69 -14.59
CA PRO A 740 -10.27 12.25 -14.77
C PRO A 740 -8.88 11.71 -14.41
N GLY A 741 -7.84 12.54 -14.34
CA GLY A 741 -6.45 12.15 -14.09
C GLY A 741 -5.87 12.80 -12.84
N GLU A 742 -4.77 13.52 -12.99
CA GLU A 742 -4.11 14.29 -11.95
C GLU A 742 -4.99 15.46 -11.47
N ALA A 743 -4.73 15.96 -10.27
CA ALA A 743 -5.44 17.11 -9.72
C ALA A 743 -4.97 18.41 -10.40
N THR A 744 -5.90 19.28 -10.78
CA THR A 744 -5.55 20.60 -11.35
C THR A 744 -5.43 21.72 -10.29
N SER A 745 -5.44 21.36 -9.00
CA SER A 745 -5.41 22.30 -7.88
C SER A 745 -4.48 21.83 -6.76
N ASP A 746 -3.92 22.76 -5.98
CA ASP A 746 -3.00 22.45 -4.87
C ASP A 746 -3.68 21.95 -3.57
N LEU A 747 -4.98 21.66 -3.60
CA LEU A 747 -5.67 21.08 -2.46
C LEU A 747 -4.99 19.75 -2.08
N PHE A 748 -4.47 19.67 -0.85
CA PHE A 748 -3.77 18.51 -0.30
C PHE A 748 -2.48 18.11 -1.06
N GLY A 749 -1.69 19.09 -1.53
CA GLY A 749 -0.36 18.84 -2.11
C GLY A 749 -0.37 18.50 -3.60
N GLY A 750 -1.51 18.04 -4.12
CA GLY A 750 -1.76 17.84 -5.56
C GLY A 750 -1.45 16.44 -6.10
N ASN A 751 -0.92 15.52 -5.28
CA ASN A 751 -0.55 14.17 -5.73
C ASN A 751 -1.74 13.23 -5.90
N SER A 752 -2.70 13.33 -4.98
CA SER A 752 -3.87 12.47 -4.96
C SER A 752 -5.08 13.17 -5.57
N ASN A 753 -5.88 12.46 -6.37
CA ASN A 753 -7.10 13.01 -6.96
C ASN A 753 -8.32 12.08 -6.87
N TRP A 754 -9.33 12.53 -6.13
CA TRP A 754 -10.62 11.87 -5.96
C TRP A 754 -11.74 12.49 -6.78
N ARG A 755 -11.43 13.40 -7.72
CA ARG A 755 -12.44 14.14 -8.50
C ARG A 755 -12.75 13.55 -9.88
N GLY A 756 -12.61 12.25 -10.04
CA GLY A 756 -12.89 11.60 -11.32
C GLY A 756 -12.16 10.29 -11.62
N PRO A 757 -10.94 10.03 -11.10
CA PRO A 757 -10.25 8.79 -11.36
C PRO A 757 -10.95 7.55 -10.78
N VAL A 758 -10.55 6.39 -11.26
CA VAL A 758 -10.97 5.06 -10.77
C VAL A 758 -9.98 4.62 -9.69
N TRP A 759 -10.50 4.32 -8.50
CA TRP A 759 -9.73 3.83 -7.35
C TRP A 759 -10.07 2.37 -7.06
N MET A 760 -9.06 1.50 -7.05
CA MET A 760 -9.21 0.08 -6.78
C MET A 760 -9.95 -0.24 -5.46
N PRO A 761 -9.63 0.35 -4.29
CA PRO A 761 -10.24 -0.04 -3.02
C PRO A 761 -11.75 0.22 -2.99
N MET A 762 -12.20 1.37 -3.49
CA MET A 762 -13.62 1.73 -3.52
C MET A 762 -14.41 0.85 -4.49
N ASN A 763 -13.83 0.57 -5.66
CA ASN A 763 -14.40 -0.35 -6.63
C ASN A 763 -14.51 -1.78 -6.07
N TYR A 764 -13.49 -2.24 -5.35
CA TYR A 764 -13.51 -3.55 -4.70
C TYR A 764 -14.66 -3.67 -3.68
N LEU A 765 -14.85 -2.65 -2.83
CA LEU A 765 -15.97 -2.61 -1.89
C LEU A 765 -17.34 -2.56 -2.59
N LEU A 766 -17.47 -1.83 -3.69
CA LEU A 766 -18.69 -1.80 -4.52
C LEU A 766 -19.00 -3.20 -5.08
N VAL A 767 -18.00 -3.89 -5.64
CA VAL A 767 -18.14 -5.25 -6.15
C VAL A 767 -18.61 -6.21 -5.04
N GLN A 768 -18.00 -6.14 -3.85
CA GLN A 768 -18.41 -6.97 -2.71
C GLN A 768 -19.85 -6.67 -2.25
N ALA A 769 -20.24 -5.39 -2.20
CA ALA A 769 -21.59 -5.00 -1.86
C ALA A 769 -22.61 -5.56 -2.86
N LEU A 770 -22.36 -5.44 -4.17
CA LEU A 770 -23.22 -5.98 -5.23
C LEU A 770 -23.37 -7.50 -5.15
N HIS A 771 -22.30 -8.24 -4.84
CA HIS A 771 -22.39 -9.68 -4.57
C HIS A 771 -23.25 -9.99 -3.34
N THR A 772 -23.17 -9.18 -2.29
CA THR A 772 -23.98 -9.35 -1.08
C THR A 772 -25.45 -9.10 -1.37
N TYR A 773 -25.80 -8.03 -2.09
CA TYR A 773 -27.18 -7.80 -2.56
C TYR A 773 -27.67 -8.93 -3.45
N CYS A 774 -26.83 -9.42 -4.37
CA CYS A 774 -27.17 -10.55 -5.24
C CYS A 774 -27.44 -11.83 -4.45
N THR A 775 -26.75 -12.06 -3.33
CA THR A 775 -26.96 -13.24 -2.48
C THR A 775 -28.39 -13.25 -1.92
N TYR A 776 -28.90 -12.08 -1.52
CA TYR A 776 -30.26 -11.94 -1.00
C TYR A 776 -31.31 -11.92 -2.12
N TYR A 777 -31.21 -10.97 -3.05
CA TYR A 777 -32.23 -10.76 -4.07
C TYR A 777 -32.19 -11.80 -5.20
N LYS A 778 -31.04 -12.45 -5.43
CA LYS A 778 -30.84 -13.43 -6.51
C LYS A 778 -31.27 -12.83 -7.85
N ASP A 779 -32.06 -13.58 -8.63
CA ASP A 779 -32.54 -13.15 -9.95
C ASP A 779 -33.68 -12.10 -9.88
N ASN A 780 -34.17 -11.75 -8.67
CA ASN A 780 -35.24 -10.76 -8.48
C ASN A 780 -34.75 -9.31 -8.57
N ALA A 781 -33.44 -9.08 -8.43
CA ALA A 781 -32.83 -7.77 -8.63
C ALA A 781 -32.00 -7.77 -9.92
N GLN A 782 -32.60 -7.24 -10.98
CA GLN A 782 -31.93 -7.01 -12.25
C GLN A 782 -31.96 -5.54 -12.63
N VAL A 783 -30.90 -5.10 -13.30
CA VAL A 783 -30.71 -3.73 -13.76
C VAL A 783 -30.11 -3.73 -15.16
N ALA A 784 -30.35 -2.65 -15.91
CA ALA A 784 -29.72 -2.44 -17.21
C ALA A 784 -28.20 -2.24 -17.04
N PHE A 785 -27.39 -2.95 -17.83
CA PHE A 785 -25.94 -2.78 -17.86
C PHE A 785 -25.37 -2.74 -19.29
N PRO A 786 -24.79 -1.61 -19.72
CA PRO A 786 -24.79 -0.30 -19.05
C PRO A 786 -26.20 0.25 -18.79
N ALA A 787 -26.35 1.25 -17.93
CA ALA A 787 -27.64 1.90 -17.71
C ALA A 787 -28.18 2.45 -19.04
N GLY A 788 -29.50 2.35 -19.24
CA GLY A 788 -30.13 2.69 -20.51
C GLY A 788 -29.94 1.66 -21.64
N SER A 789 -29.08 0.65 -21.46
CA SER A 789 -29.04 -0.49 -22.37
C SER A 789 -30.28 -1.38 -22.19
N GLY A 790 -30.68 -2.07 -23.26
CA GLY A 790 -31.72 -3.11 -23.16
C GLY A 790 -31.24 -4.40 -22.50
N ASN A 791 -29.99 -4.46 -22.03
CA ASN A 791 -29.36 -5.65 -21.48
C ASN A 791 -29.55 -5.70 -19.96
N SER A 792 -30.41 -6.62 -19.49
CA SER A 792 -30.74 -6.79 -18.08
C SER A 792 -29.83 -7.85 -17.43
N LEU A 793 -29.07 -7.44 -16.42
CA LEU A 793 -28.16 -8.32 -15.67
C LEU A 793 -28.55 -8.39 -14.19
N THR A 794 -28.28 -9.53 -13.55
CA THR A 794 -28.36 -9.63 -12.08
C THR A 794 -27.23 -8.83 -11.43
N LEU A 795 -27.40 -8.44 -10.16
CA LEU A 795 -26.38 -7.66 -9.45
C LEU A 795 -25.02 -8.39 -9.36
N GLY A 796 -25.02 -9.73 -9.29
CA GLY A 796 -23.79 -10.52 -9.32
C GLY A 796 -23.10 -10.53 -10.69
N GLN A 797 -23.87 -10.49 -11.78
CA GLN A 797 -23.33 -10.31 -13.13
C GLN A 797 -22.78 -8.89 -13.32
N VAL A 798 -23.45 -7.86 -12.80
CA VAL A 798 -22.94 -6.48 -12.81
C VAL A 798 -21.61 -6.39 -12.06
N ALA A 799 -21.52 -6.97 -10.86
CA ALA A 799 -20.28 -7.03 -10.09
C ALA A 799 -19.16 -7.68 -10.91
N HIS A 800 -19.44 -8.79 -11.58
CA HIS A 800 -18.49 -9.49 -12.44
C HIS A 800 -18.06 -8.64 -13.66
N GLU A 801 -18.96 -7.91 -14.32
CA GLU A 801 -18.59 -6.99 -15.41
C GLU A 801 -17.70 -5.84 -14.94
N ILE A 802 -17.95 -5.28 -13.75
CA ILE A 802 -17.09 -4.25 -13.15
C ILE A 802 -15.70 -4.85 -12.82
N SER A 803 -15.64 -6.04 -12.23
CA SER A 803 -14.37 -6.74 -11.96
C SER A 803 -13.55 -6.96 -13.22
N LYS A 804 -14.18 -7.37 -14.33
CA LYS A 804 -13.49 -7.52 -15.63
C LYS A 804 -12.91 -6.20 -16.14
N ARG A 805 -13.63 -5.08 -15.97
CA ARG A 805 -13.13 -3.74 -16.35
C ARG A 805 -11.90 -3.35 -15.53
N LEU A 806 -11.89 -3.63 -14.23
CA LEU A 806 -10.74 -3.36 -13.35
C LEU A 806 -9.52 -4.22 -13.71
N VAL A 807 -9.72 -5.51 -14.02
CA VAL A 807 -8.62 -6.40 -14.45
C VAL A 807 -8.10 -6.03 -15.85
N ALA A 808 -8.99 -5.61 -16.75
CA ALA A 808 -8.63 -5.23 -18.12
C ALA A 808 -7.69 -4.02 -18.20
N ILE A 809 -7.59 -3.21 -17.15
CA ILE A 809 -6.59 -2.12 -17.00
C ILE A 809 -5.17 -2.64 -17.25
N PHE A 810 -4.89 -3.85 -16.75
CA PHE A 810 -3.58 -4.46 -16.78
C PHE A 810 -3.39 -5.40 -17.96
N GLN A 811 -4.43 -5.77 -18.69
CA GLN A 811 -4.34 -6.73 -19.79
C GLN A 811 -3.85 -6.09 -21.08
N THR A 812 -3.20 -6.89 -21.92
CA THR A 812 -2.77 -6.47 -23.25
C THR A 812 -3.96 -6.45 -24.19
N GLY A 813 -4.25 -5.29 -24.77
CA GLY A 813 -5.26 -5.11 -25.79
C GLY A 813 -4.86 -5.75 -27.13
N ALA A 814 -5.81 -5.79 -28.07
CA ALA A 814 -5.57 -6.34 -29.41
C ALA A 814 -4.52 -5.56 -30.23
N ASP A 815 -4.24 -4.31 -29.86
CA ASP A 815 -3.20 -3.45 -30.43
C ASP A 815 -1.81 -3.68 -29.81
N GLY A 816 -1.71 -4.54 -28.80
CA GLY A 816 -0.48 -4.84 -28.08
C GLY A 816 -0.17 -3.87 -26.92
N HIS A 817 -1.05 -2.92 -26.62
CA HIS A 817 -0.87 -1.99 -25.49
C HIS A 817 -1.66 -2.43 -24.27
N ARG A 818 -1.15 -2.11 -23.07
CA ARG A 818 -1.92 -2.17 -21.83
C ARG A 818 -2.42 -0.76 -21.49
N PRO A 819 -3.70 -0.56 -21.12
CA PRO A 819 -4.21 0.75 -20.73
C PRO A 819 -3.34 1.42 -19.66
N VAL A 820 -2.91 0.65 -18.65
CA VAL A 820 -2.09 1.14 -17.52
C VAL A 820 -0.81 1.87 -17.94
N ASN A 821 -0.23 1.54 -19.10
CA ASN A 821 1.03 2.12 -19.59
C ASN A 821 0.84 3.37 -20.47
N ASP A 822 -0.36 3.95 -20.52
CA ASP A 822 -0.71 5.13 -21.34
C ASP A 822 -0.26 5.02 -22.81
N TYR A 823 -0.36 3.81 -23.39
CA TYR A 823 0.08 3.52 -24.75
C TYR A 823 1.57 3.81 -25.04
N ASN A 824 2.43 3.89 -24.01
CA ASN A 824 3.87 4.06 -24.17
C ASN A 824 4.47 2.89 -24.98
N GLU A 825 5.08 3.21 -26.12
CA GLU A 825 5.66 2.25 -27.07
C GLU A 825 6.79 1.42 -26.47
N LEU A 826 7.49 1.93 -25.45
CA LEU A 826 8.54 1.19 -24.75
C LEU A 826 8.01 -0.14 -24.20
N TYR A 827 6.76 -0.17 -23.72
CA TYR A 827 6.10 -1.35 -23.17
C TYR A 827 5.60 -2.35 -24.21
N ARG A 828 5.84 -2.12 -25.51
CA ARG A 828 5.65 -3.13 -26.56
C ARG A 828 6.93 -3.90 -26.87
N ASN A 829 8.07 -3.37 -26.45
CA ASN A 829 9.36 -4.00 -26.66
C ASN A 829 9.46 -5.31 -25.87
N GLU A 830 10.21 -6.28 -26.41
CA GLU A 830 10.31 -7.63 -25.85
C GLU A 830 10.78 -7.69 -24.38
N HIS A 831 11.57 -6.70 -23.94
CA HIS A 831 12.10 -6.62 -22.58
C HIS A 831 11.22 -5.81 -21.62
N PHE A 832 10.06 -5.30 -22.08
CA PHE A 832 9.12 -4.54 -21.26
C PHE A 832 7.68 -5.06 -21.30
N ARG A 833 7.27 -5.75 -22.38
CA ARG A 833 5.87 -6.16 -22.60
C ARG A 833 5.24 -7.01 -21.50
N GLU A 834 6.07 -7.74 -20.75
CA GLU A 834 5.67 -8.59 -19.64
C GLU A 834 5.74 -7.88 -18.28
N LEU A 835 6.23 -6.64 -18.23
CA LEU A 835 6.38 -5.88 -16.98
C LEU A 835 5.09 -5.14 -16.67
N VAL A 836 4.61 -5.26 -15.43
CA VAL A 836 3.36 -4.64 -14.99
C VAL A 836 3.67 -3.71 -13.81
N LEU A 837 3.19 -2.47 -13.92
CA LEU A 837 3.17 -1.50 -12.82
C LEU A 837 1.77 -1.41 -12.24
N PHE A 838 1.68 -1.05 -10.97
CA PHE A 838 0.44 -0.97 -10.24
C PHE A 838 0.36 0.38 -9.56
N TYR A 839 -0.46 1.25 -10.15
CA TYR A 839 -0.53 2.64 -9.79
C TYR A 839 -1.48 2.89 -8.61
N GLU A 840 -1.34 4.06 -7.99
CA GLU A 840 -2.23 4.53 -6.91
C GLU A 840 -3.69 4.58 -7.39
N TYR A 841 -3.93 5.16 -8.56
CA TYR A 841 -5.25 5.24 -9.20
C TYR A 841 -5.16 5.25 -10.73
N PHE A 842 -6.33 5.23 -11.39
CA PHE A 842 -6.42 5.12 -12.86
C PHE A 842 -7.28 6.19 -13.48
N HIS A 843 -6.85 6.70 -14.63
CA HIS A 843 -7.54 7.78 -15.32
C HIS A 843 -8.97 7.40 -15.70
N GLY A 844 -9.96 8.23 -15.33
CA GLY A 844 -11.39 7.94 -15.46
C GLY A 844 -11.91 7.72 -16.88
N GLU A 845 -11.15 8.13 -17.91
CA GLU A 845 -11.56 7.97 -19.33
C GLU A 845 -10.70 6.97 -20.11
N THR A 846 -9.44 6.78 -19.72
CA THR A 846 -8.44 6.02 -20.50
C THR A 846 -7.90 4.80 -19.76
N ALA A 847 -8.08 4.75 -18.44
CA ALA A 847 -7.52 3.75 -17.54
C ALA A 847 -5.98 3.67 -17.49
N ARG A 848 -5.27 4.72 -17.92
CA ARG A 848 -3.82 4.83 -17.66
C ARG A 848 -3.55 4.93 -16.16
N GLY A 849 -2.38 4.44 -15.74
CA GLY A 849 -1.89 4.65 -14.37
C GLY A 849 -1.63 6.12 -14.07
N VAL A 850 -1.88 6.52 -12.82
CA VAL A 850 -1.67 7.88 -12.30
C VAL A 850 -1.28 7.80 -10.82
N GLY A 851 -0.44 8.73 -10.35
CA GLY A 851 0.14 8.72 -9.00
C GLY A 851 1.22 7.64 -8.84
N ALA A 852 1.48 7.24 -7.60
CA ALA A 852 2.56 6.30 -7.28
C ALA A 852 2.57 5.05 -8.15
N SER A 853 3.63 4.81 -8.94
CA SER A 853 3.70 3.72 -9.93
C SER A 853 3.89 2.32 -9.32
N HIS A 854 4.28 2.28 -8.05
CA HIS A 854 4.59 1.07 -7.28
C HIS A 854 3.65 0.88 -6.10
N GLN A 855 2.46 1.51 -6.18
CA GLN A 855 1.32 1.30 -5.29
C GLN A 855 0.72 -0.11 -5.47
N THR A 856 1.56 -1.14 -5.37
CA THR A 856 1.17 -2.52 -5.09
C THR A 856 0.74 -2.68 -3.63
N GLY A 857 0.10 -1.65 -3.07
CA GLY A 857 -0.63 -1.65 -1.83
C GLY A 857 -2.08 -2.08 -2.08
N TRP A 858 -3.02 -1.13 -2.11
CA TRP A 858 -4.42 -1.49 -2.38
C TRP A 858 -4.63 -1.97 -3.81
N THR A 859 -3.80 -1.59 -4.78
CA THR A 859 -3.97 -2.05 -6.16
C THR A 859 -3.66 -3.54 -6.28
N GLY A 860 -2.94 -4.11 -5.31
CA GLY A 860 -2.77 -5.55 -5.14
C GLY A 860 -4.08 -6.33 -5.02
N LEU A 861 -5.21 -5.68 -4.71
CA LEU A 861 -6.56 -6.30 -4.73
C LEU A 861 -6.91 -6.92 -6.09
N VAL A 862 -6.28 -6.48 -7.19
CA VAL A 862 -6.42 -7.10 -8.52
C VAL A 862 -6.13 -8.60 -8.49
N ALA A 863 -5.22 -9.05 -7.61
CA ALA A 863 -4.91 -10.47 -7.45
C ALA A 863 -6.14 -11.27 -7.01
N GLN A 864 -6.94 -10.74 -6.07
CA GLN A 864 -8.16 -11.39 -5.61
C GLN A 864 -9.27 -11.30 -6.67
N LEU A 865 -9.41 -10.15 -7.36
CA LEU A 865 -10.39 -9.98 -8.43
C LEU A 865 -10.20 -11.00 -9.57
N ILE A 866 -8.95 -11.30 -9.95
CA ILE A 866 -8.64 -12.34 -10.95
C ILE A 866 -9.16 -13.71 -10.52
N ASN A 867 -9.03 -14.06 -9.23
CA ASN A 867 -9.57 -15.31 -8.70
C ASN A 867 -11.10 -15.31 -8.70
N ASP A 868 -11.72 -14.22 -8.28
CA ASP A 868 -13.18 -14.07 -8.20
C ASP A 868 -13.82 -14.19 -9.60
N ILE A 869 -13.24 -13.55 -10.61
CA ILE A 869 -13.66 -13.66 -12.03
C ILE A 869 -13.57 -15.11 -12.50
N SER A 870 -12.43 -15.76 -12.27
CA SER A 870 -12.17 -17.12 -12.74
C SER A 870 -13.14 -18.14 -12.11
N ILE A 871 -13.47 -17.98 -10.83
CA ILE A 871 -14.45 -18.81 -10.13
C ILE A 871 -15.86 -18.58 -10.70
N PHE A 872 -16.25 -17.33 -10.93
CA PHE A 872 -17.55 -16.99 -11.51
C PHE A 872 -17.72 -17.59 -12.91
N ASP A 873 -16.71 -17.44 -13.76
CA ASP A 873 -16.72 -17.99 -15.13
C ASP A 873 -16.75 -19.53 -15.13
N GLY A 874 -16.03 -20.17 -14.21
CA GLY A 874 -16.04 -21.62 -14.04
C GLY A 874 -17.43 -22.16 -13.64
N GLY A 875 -18.07 -21.55 -12.64
CA GLY A 875 -19.39 -21.96 -12.16
C GLY A 875 -20.52 -21.70 -13.16
N SER A 876 -20.36 -20.72 -14.06
CA SER A 876 -21.33 -20.44 -15.13
C SER A 876 -21.33 -21.50 -16.25
N LYS A 877 -20.18 -22.17 -16.48
CA LYS A 877 -20.03 -23.22 -17.50
C LYS A 877 -20.58 -24.58 -17.06
N GLU A 878 -20.64 -24.87 -15.76
CA GLU A 878 -21.26 -26.11 -15.25
C GLU A 878 -22.80 -26.05 -15.23
N LYS A 879 -23.39 -24.87 -15.44
CA LYS A 879 -24.85 -24.65 -15.52
C LYS A 879 -25.39 -24.48 -16.95
N LYS A 880 -24.54 -24.59 -17.97
CA LYS A 880 -24.92 -24.68 -19.39
C LYS A 880 -24.64 -26.08 -19.91
#